data_AF-A0A5N7BZT4-F1
#
_entry.id   AF-A0A5N7BZT4-F1
#
_cell.length_a   1.000
_cell.length_b   1.000
_cell.length_c   1.000
_cell.angle_alpha   90.00
_cell.angle_beta   90.00
_cell.angle_gamma   90.00
#
_symmetry.space_group_name_H-M   'P 1'
#
loop_
_entity.id
_entity.type
_entity.pdbx_description
1 polymer ?
#
loop_
_entity_poly.entity_id
_entity_poly.type
_entity_poly.pdbx_seq_one_letter_code
_entity_poly.pdbx_strand_id
1 'polypeptide(L)'
;MCDTKLPISRYAILIGINAYQERPLEGSVQDVQRIERYLKEASTSVQIEMLTATRSDDYGGARSLLEPQHIWPTHRNVVSALTRVLSSAKTGDLVYIHYSGHGTRIGSQYLHSNWSTGDLALVLLDERNEGREKYLYGAVLASHLRKMVDNGLVLTLVLDCCFSAAVYRHDDSMVRYLPYNPDLSKNSAEETSSSGSGHRDACMLPNWLINPDGYAILAACGPHEVAKEIDPGNGQMHGALSYFLLSFIEINGLGVRHDAIHKHLGSKFQESNLHQQSPVVYGNRKQPFFQQSDFENPRAITSIIMNRDASLVLSAGNAHGIHIGDCFALQGMNSAGDCSLSSGHSLSVRVVQVGPLTSKVDLLGGPAPSPTPTRWFATGYPRIYFQKYPVRLAGDLPHLHKLLRALEAQSLSYHMNEEQEYSFYITMNNNSQYEIQDRFGKIIENLPDMAQDKTAFGTISNIVEHLVRYKFTRDLSNNIFAEQFQQLFDAHIISPSGVCYEPGHLIETDEGVVHRVVVKNKGQTVLYVYLYSLGPCWQIDNISRGCEVIPPANPDLGLREMRRKFSMKVPVELIGKGSRQCEDIIKIIITSQPTSFDLIELPVLSKLETGRLNKKATVRSSEYSRSGTPENWAALNFPIRTFVR
;
A
#
# COMPACT_ATOMS: atom_id res chain seq x y z
N MET A 1 26.60 26.23 -10.20
CA MET A 1 27.35 25.35 -9.30
C MET A 1 26.73 23.97 -9.42
N CYS A 2 27.48 22.99 -9.91
CA CYS A 2 26.99 21.61 -10.01
C CYS A 2 26.85 21.04 -8.59
N ASP A 3 25.62 20.75 -8.16
CA ASP A 3 25.35 19.96 -6.97
C ASP A 3 26.02 18.58 -7.13
N THR A 4 27.16 18.40 -6.47
CA THR A 4 27.76 17.07 -6.33
C THR A 4 26.92 16.33 -5.29
N LYS A 5 25.90 15.56 -5.75
CA LYS A 5 25.14 14.64 -4.89
C LYS A 5 26.17 13.78 -4.13
N LEU A 6 26.22 13.91 -2.80
CA LEU A 6 27.05 13.07 -1.92
C LEU A 6 26.83 11.58 -2.24
N PRO A 7 27.87 10.74 -2.19
CA PRO A 7 27.71 9.31 -2.46
C PRO A 7 26.75 8.69 -1.44
N ILE A 8 25.68 8.09 -1.93
CA ILE A 8 24.62 7.46 -1.14
C ILE A 8 25.15 6.14 -0.60
N SER A 9 25.12 5.97 0.72
CA SER A 9 25.49 4.71 1.36
C SER A 9 24.30 3.77 1.44
N ARG A 10 24.58 2.46 1.37
CA ARG A 10 23.56 1.41 1.47
C ARG A 10 23.86 0.53 2.67
N TYR A 11 22.86 0.32 3.52
CA TYR A 11 22.95 -0.52 4.70
C TYR A 11 21.94 -1.66 4.60
N ALA A 12 22.35 -2.88 4.92
CA ALA A 12 21.48 -4.04 4.97
C ALA A 12 21.60 -4.76 6.33
N ILE A 13 20.47 -5.10 6.94
CA ILE A 13 20.39 -5.95 8.13
C ILE A 13 19.62 -7.21 7.75
N LEU A 14 20.29 -8.36 7.74
CA LEU A 14 19.73 -9.63 7.31
C LEU A 14 19.63 -10.59 8.50
N ILE A 15 18.43 -11.07 8.81
CA ILE A 15 18.15 -11.89 10.00
C ILE A 15 17.49 -13.19 9.55
N GLY A 16 18.17 -14.32 9.77
CA GLY A 16 17.68 -15.65 9.39
C GLY A 16 17.79 -16.63 10.54
N ILE A 17 16.69 -17.26 10.95
CA ILE A 17 16.67 -18.14 12.14
C ILE A 17 16.04 -19.47 11.78
N ASN A 18 16.81 -20.55 11.88
CA ASN A 18 16.35 -21.93 11.73
C ASN A 18 16.21 -22.63 13.10
N ALA A 19 17.12 -22.30 14.02
CA ALA A 19 17.34 -23.04 15.26
C ALA A 19 16.35 -22.71 16.40
N TYR A 20 15.05 -22.79 16.13
CA TYR A 20 14.01 -22.73 17.17
C TYR A 20 13.93 -24.05 17.95
N GLN A 21 13.57 -23.96 19.23
CA GLN A 21 13.38 -25.13 20.10
C GLN A 21 12.13 -25.90 19.70
N GLU A 22 11.06 -25.15 19.41
CA GLU A 22 9.80 -25.64 18.89
C GLU A 22 9.75 -25.33 17.39
N ARG A 23 9.33 -26.31 16.58
CA ARG A 23 9.12 -26.16 15.12
C ARG A 23 10.33 -25.54 14.38
N PRO A 24 11.53 -26.12 14.45
CA PRO A 24 12.70 -25.61 13.74
C PRO A 24 12.42 -25.47 12.24
N LEU A 25 12.97 -24.41 11.63
CA LEU A 25 12.86 -24.12 10.21
C LEU A 25 14.13 -24.56 9.47
N GLU A 26 14.07 -24.66 8.14
CA GLU A 26 15.22 -25.08 7.34
C GLU A 26 15.68 -24.00 6.34
N GLY A 27 14.76 -23.15 5.85
CA GLY A 27 15.07 -22.22 4.77
C GLY A 27 15.53 -20.83 5.19
N SER A 28 15.29 -20.41 6.44
CA SER A 28 15.43 -19.00 6.82
C SER A 28 16.86 -18.48 6.79
N VAL A 29 17.83 -19.28 7.20
CA VAL A 29 19.26 -18.90 7.09
C VAL A 29 19.70 -18.84 5.62
N GLN A 30 19.22 -19.78 4.81
CA GLN A 30 19.59 -19.84 3.41
C GLN A 30 19.03 -18.66 2.61
N ASP A 31 17.80 -18.23 2.91
CA ASP A 31 17.16 -17.07 2.31
C ASP A 31 18.04 -15.82 2.45
N VAL A 32 18.51 -15.52 3.67
CA VAL A 32 19.35 -14.34 3.93
C VAL A 32 20.76 -14.45 3.33
N GLN A 33 21.35 -15.65 3.29
CA GLN A 33 22.65 -15.87 2.64
C GLN A 33 22.59 -15.63 1.12
N ARG A 34 21.49 -16.03 0.48
CA ARG A 34 21.30 -15.78 -0.96
C ARG A 34 21.12 -14.30 -1.25
N ILE A 35 20.32 -13.61 -0.43
CA ILE A 35 20.12 -12.16 -0.53
C ILE A 35 21.43 -11.41 -0.30
N GLU A 36 22.24 -11.82 0.68
CA GLU A 36 23.56 -11.22 0.94
C GLU A 36 24.45 -11.29 -0.31
N ARG A 37 24.56 -12.49 -0.91
CA ARG A 37 25.36 -12.72 -2.12
C ARG A 37 24.92 -11.79 -3.24
N TYR A 38 23.63 -11.75 -3.52
CA TYR A 38 23.09 -10.89 -4.57
C TYR A 38 23.33 -9.39 -4.29
N LEU A 39 23.14 -8.92 -3.06
CA LEU A 39 23.39 -7.52 -2.72
C LEU A 39 24.86 -7.11 -2.89
N LYS A 40 25.80 -8.01 -2.57
CA LYS A 40 27.24 -7.80 -2.79
C LYS A 40 27.61 -7.76 -4.27
N GLU A 41 26.98 -8.61 -5.09
CA GLU A 41 27.17 -8.65 -6.54
C GLU A 41 26.56 -7.40 -7.22
N ALA A 42 25.36 -6.99 -6.80
CA ALA A 42 24.62 -5.89 -7.40
C ALA A 42 25.14 -4.50 -7.02
N SER A 43 25.86 -4.36 -5.90
CA SER A 43 26.39 -3.06 -5.44
C SER A 43 27.65 -3.20 -4.61
N THR A 44 28.74 -2.57 -5.07
CA THR A 44 30.06 -2.57 -4.40
C THR A 44 30.12 -1.78 -3.08
N SER A 45 29.08 -1.01 -2.75
CA SER A 45 29.04 -0.10 -1.58
C SER A 45 27.89 -0.40 -0.61
N VAL A 46 27.54 -1.68 -0.40
CA VAL A 46 26.57 -2.10 0.62
C VAL A 46 27.29 -2.57 1.88
N GLN A 47 26.96 -1.98 3.02
CA GLN A 47 27.34 -2.47 4.34
C GLN A 47 26.29 -3.46 4.82
N ILE A 48 26.66 -4.74 4.97
CA ILE A 48 25.74 -5.80 5.38
C ILE A 48 26.09 -6.25 6.80
N GLU A 49 25.08 -6.27 7.67
CA GLU A 49 25.11 -6.97 8.94
C GLU A 49 24.18 -8.18 8.87
N MET A 50 24.75 -9.39 8.94
CA MET A 50 24.00 -10.65 8.86
C MET A 50 24.01 -11.36 10.21
N LEU A 51 22.82 -11.68 10.72
CA LEU A 51 22.59 -12.39 11.97
C LEU A 51 21.87 -13.70 11.67
N THR A 52 22.54 -14.84 11.90
CA THR A 52 21.99 -16.17 11.59
C THR A 52 22.12 -17.16 12.73
N ALA A 53 21.18 -18.10 12.78
CA ALA A 53 21.22 -19.22 13.70
C ALA A 53 20.78 -20.52 13.01
N THR A 54 21.77 -21.37 12.75
CA THR A 54 21.64 -22.70 12.18
C THR A 54 21.82 -23.74 13.29
N ARG A 55 20.99 -24.77 13.28
CA ARG A 55 21.05 -25.87 14.26
C ARG A 55 22.25 -26.77 13.94
N SER A 56 23.06 -27.11 14.94
CA SER A 56 24.02 -28.22 14.82
C SER A 56 23.30 -29.56 14.99
N ASP A 57 23.66 -30.55 14.17
CA ASP A 57 23.12 -31.91 14.24
C ASP A 57 23.87 -32.80 15.26
N ASP A 58 24.80 -32.24 16.04
CA ASP A 58 25.55 -33.01 17.03
C ASP A 58 24.66 -33.47 18.21
N TYR A 59 24.47 -34.79 18.29
CA TYR A 59 23.65 -35.56 19.25
C TYR A 59 24.18 -35.56 20.70
N GLY A 60 24.51 -34.37 21.24
CA GLY A 60 25.22 -34.21 22.51
C GLY A 60 24.51 -33.35 23.56
N GLY A 61 23.18 -33.31 23.61
CA GLY A 61 22.39 -32.78 24.74
C GLY A 61 22.45 -31.26 25.02
N ALA A 62 23.53 -30.57 24.66
CA ALA A 62 23.66 -29.12 24.68
C ALA A 62 23.63 -28.61 23.23
N ARG A 63 22.49 -28.03 22.83
CA ARG A 63 22.22 -27.50 21.48
C ARG A 63 23.25 -26.42 21.13
N SER A 64 24.25 -26.77 20.33
CA SER A 64 25.21 -25.80 19.81
C SER A 64 24.68 -25.21 18.51
N LEU A 65 24.67 -23.88 18.41
CA LEU A 65 24.46 -23.19 17.14
C LEU A 65 25.76 -23.23 16.35
N LEU A 66 25.68 -23.35 15.02
CA LEU A 66 26.88 -23.40 14.17
C LEU A 66 27.62 -22.07 14.17
N GLU A 67 26.88 -20.96 14.21
CA GLU A 67 27.42 -19.62 14.21
C GLU A 67 27.97 -19.21 15.59
N PRO A 68 28.97 -18.30 15.64
CA PRO A 68 29.43 -17.73 16.90
C PRO A 68 28.40 -16.76 17.51
N GLN A 69 28.37 -16.69 18.84
CA GLN A 69 27.37 -15.96 19.62
C GLN A 69 27.18 -14.48 19.24
N HIS A 70 28.23 -13.80 18.77
CA HIS A 70 28.17 -12.39 18.40
C HIS A 70 27.35 -12.12 17.13
N ILE A 71 27.14 -13.11 16.26
CA ILE A 71 26.25 -13.01 15.09
C ILE A 71 24.92 -13.72 15.27
N TRP A 72 24.61 -14.20 16.47
CA TRP A 72 23.30 -14.78 16.73
C TRP A 72 22.20 -13.71 16.59
N PRO A 73 21.02 -14.07 16.07
CA PRO A 73 19.86 -13.19 15.95
C PRO A 73 19.17 -13.02 17.31
N THR A 74 19.93 -12.52 18.29
CA THR A 74 19.41 -12.21 19.62
C THR A 74 18.73 -10.85 19.64
N HIS A 75 17.81 -10.64 20.59
CA HIS A 75 17.21 -9.32 20.79
C HIS A 75 18.26 -8.20 20.90
N ARG A 76 19.33 -8.42 21.67
CA ARG A 76 20.41 -7.45 21.85
C ARG A 76 21.13 -7.17 20.54
N ASN A 77 21.51 -8.20 19.79
CA ASN A 77 22.27 -8.05 18.55
C ASN A 77 21.44 -7.35 17.48
N VAL A 78 20.16 -7.70 17.33
CA VAL A 78 19.23 -7.05 16.38
C VAL A 78 19.03 -5.57 16.72
N VAL A 79 18.75 -5.23 17.98
CA VAL A 79 18.61 -3.82 18.41
C VAL A 79 19.92 -3.04 18.23
N SER A 80 21.07 -3.69 18.47
CA SER A 80 22.38 -3.08 18.25
C SER A 80 22.64 -2.80 16.77
N ALA A 81 22.24 -3.70 15.88
CA ALA A 81 22.34 -3.53 14.42
C ALA A 81 21.54 -2.31 13.96
N LEU A 82 20.27 -2.22 14.39
CA LEU A 82 19.39 -1.09 14.10
C LEU A 82 20.01 0.23 14.59
N THR A 83 20.57 0.23 15.80
CA THR A 83 21.20 1.41 16.42
C THR A 83 22.48 1.83 15.71
N ARG A 84 23.31 0.88 15.26
CA ARG A 84 24.52 1.16 14.47
C ARG A 84 24.19 1.83 13.14
N VAL A 85 23.20 1.33 12.42
CA VAL A 85 22.74 1.95 11.17
C VAL A 85 22.24 3.36 11.44
N LEU A 86 21.40 3.54 12.46
CA LEU A 86 20.88 4.86 12.83
C LEU A 86 21.99 5.88 13.17
N SER A 87 23.09 5.42 13.75
CA SER A 87 24.22 6.26 14.15
C SER A 87 25.18 6.58 13.00
N SER A 88 25.21 5.75 11.95
CA SER A 88 26.18 5.85 10.85
C SER A 88 25.59 6.44 9.58
N ALA A 89 24.30 6.18 9.33
CA ALA A 89 23.61 6.59 8.12
C ALA A 89 23.29 8.10 8.11
N LYS A 90 23.33 8.68 6.92
CA LYS A 90 23.03 10.09 6.64
C LYS A 90 21.72 10.21 5.88
N THR A 91 21.10 11.39 5.94
CA THR A 91 19.88 11.69 5.17
C THR A 91 20.04 11.32 3.70
N GLY A 92 19.09 10.54 3.17
CA GLY A 92 19.10 10.01 1.81
C GLY A 92 19.74 8.62 1.65
N ASP A 93 20.43 8.10 2.67
CA ASP A 93 20.97 6.74 2.65
C ASP A 93 19.84 5.69 2.63
N LEU A 94 20.15 4.53 2.04
CA LEU A 94 19.19 3.45 1.84
C LEU A 94 19.41 2.36 2.91
N VAL A 95 18.33 1.92 3.54
CA VAL A 95 18.37 0.86 4.55
C VAL A 95 17.45 -0.28 4.13
N TYR A 96 17.99 -1.49 4.04
CA TYR A 96 17.25 -2.71 3.77
C TYR A 96 17.28 -3.61 4.99
N ILE A 97 16.12 -4.06 5.46
CA ILE A 97 16.01 -4.98 6.59
C ILE A 97 15.25 -6.20 6.12
N HIS A 98 15.81 -7.38 6.28
CA HIS A 98 15.17 -8.63 5.91
C HIS A 98 15.11 -9.56 7.11
N TYR A 99 13.91 -10.00 7.46
CA TYR A 99 13.68 -10.99 8.51
C TYR A 99 13.02 -12.23 7.93
N SER A 100 13.67 -13.38 8.14
CA SER A 100 13.17 -14.70 7.80
C SER A 100 13.18 -15.58 9.04
N GLY A 101 12.00 -16.06 9.46
CA GLY A 101 11.86 -16.84 10.70
C GLY A 101 10.42 -16.97 11.17
N HIS A 102 10.20 -17.25 12.46
CA HIS A 102 8.87 -17.28 13.05
C HIS A 102 8.39 -15.89 13.46
N GLY A 103 7.12 -15.63 13.24
CA GLY A 103 6.39 -14.55 13.91
C GLY A 103 5.45 -15.10 14.97
N THR A 104 4.99 -14.22 15.86
CA THR A 104 3.95 -14.53 16.84
C THR A 104 3.00 -13.35 17.02
N ARG A 105 1.91 -13.58 17.76
CA ARG A 105 0.85 -12.60 18.00
C ARG A 105 0.45 -12.55 19.46
N ILE A 106 0.48 -11.35 20.03
CA ILE A 106 0.16 -11.11 21.44
C ILE A 106 -1.30 -10.68 21.58
N GLY A 107 -1.98 -11.22 22.60
CA GLY A 107 -3.35 -10.83 22.96
C GLY A 107 -3.47 -9.35 23.36
N SER A 108 -4.66 -8.77 23.15
CA SER A 108 -4.95 -7.34 23.35
C SER A 108 -4.89 -6.93 24.84
N GLN A 109 -3.71 -6.60 25.34
CA GLN A 109 -3.50 -6.13 26.73
C GLN A 109 -3.30 -4.60 26.83
N TYR A 110 -3.37 -3.86 25.72
CA TYR A 110 -3.00 -2.43 25.69
C TYR A 110 -4.16 -1.51 25.29
N LEU A 111 -4.19 -0.30 25.86
CA LEU A 111 -5.27 0.69 25.67
C LEU A 111 -5.51 1.07 24.18
N HIS A 112 -4.51 0.84 23.34
CA HIS A 112 -4.50 1.12 21.91
C HIS A 112 -4.43 -0.14 21.03
N SER A 113 -4.31 -1.36 21.56
CA SER A 113 -4.14 -2.55 20.73
C SER A 113 -5.34 -2.79 19.82
N ASN A 114 -5.08 -3.28 18.61
CA ASN A 114 -6.15 -3.61 17.68
C ASN A 114 -6.88 -4.86 18.20
N TRP A 115 -8.10 -4.66 18.73
CA TRP A 115 -8.91 -5.70 19.36
C TRP A 115 -9.22 -6.89 18.42
N SER A 116 -9.21 -6.68 17.09
CA SER A 116 -9.36 -7.75 16.11
C SER A 116 -8.02 -8.33 15.62
N THR A 117 -6.94 -7.55 15.78
CA THR A 117 -5.53 -7.66 15.33
C THR A 117 -4.46 -8.35 16.19
N GLY A 118 -4.55 -8.24 17.52
CA GLY A 118 -3.37 -8.44 18.39
C GLY A 118 -2.18 -7.52 18.00
N ASP A 119 -1.08 -7.60 18.76
CA ASP A 119 0.18 -6.92 18.41
C ASP A 119 1.21 -7.92 17.88
N LEU A 120 2.00 -7.48 16.89
CA LEU A 120 3.04 -8.27 16.23
C LEU A 120 4.24 -8.50 17.14
N ALA A 121 4.86 -9.68 17.08
CA ALA A 121 6.24 -9.85 17.53
C ALA A 121 7.03 -10.78 16.61
N LEU A 122 8.31 -10.47 16.43
CA LEU A 122 9.29 -11.36 15.79
C LEU A 122 9.88 -12.28 16.87
N VAL A 123 10.02 -13.56 16.56
CA VAL A 123 10.62 -14.53 17.49
C VAL A 123 12.13 -14.57 17.24
N LEU A 124 12.89 -13.95 18.14
CA LEU A 124 14.35 -13.95 18.14
C LEU A 124 14.89 -14.97 19.15
N LEU A 125 16.21 -14.94 19.38
CA LEU A 125 16.87 -15.76 20.40
C LEU A 125 17.28 -14.94 21.63
N ASP A 126 17.45 -15.62 22.76
CA ASP A 126 17.98 -15.06 24.00
C ASP A 126 19.45 -15.47 24.19
N GLU A 127 20.31 -14.49 24.40
CA GLU A 127 21.72 -14.69 24.69
C GLU A 127 21.95 -15.36 26.05
N ARG A 128 21.10 -15.07 27.04
CA ARG A 128 21.29 -15.49 28.45
C ARG A 128 20.74 -16.88 28.75
N ASN A 129 19.81 -17.35 27.92
CA ASN A 129 19.05 -18.58 28.12
C ASN A 129 19.36 -19.61 27.03
N GLU A 130 20.64 -19.77 26.65
CA GLU A 130 21.11 -20.80 25.72
C GLU A 130 20.38 -20.79 24.36
N GLY A 131 20.02 -19.60 23.84
CA GLY A 131 19.32 -19.49 22.56
C GLY A 131 17.83 -19.85 22.62
N ARG A 132 17.19 -19.82 23.80
CA ARG A 132 15.71 -19.86 23.91
C ARG A 132 15.05 -18.69 23.18
N GLU A 133 13.80 -18.88 22.79
CA GLU A 133 13.02 -17.87 22.10
C GLU A 133 12.81 -16.62 22.96
N LYS A 134 12.99 -15.45 22.35
CA LYS A 134 12.69 -14.14 22.93
C LYS A 134 12.02 -13.23 21.92
N TYR A 135 11.04 -12.46 22.35
CA TYR A 135 10.26 -11.63 21.44
C TYR A 135 10.88 -10.25 21.22
N LEU A 136 10.97 -9.84 19.95
CA LEU A 136 11.08 -8.43 19.58
C LEU A 136 9.68 -7.91 19.26
N TYR A 137 9.12 -7.13 20.17
CA TYR A 137 7.80 -6.54 20.02
C TYR A 137 7.75 -5.56 18.86
N GLY A 138 6.66 -5.58 18.09
CA GLY A 138 6.45 -4.70 16.96
C GLY A 138 6.60 -3.23 17.32
N ALA A 139 6.17 -2.81 18.51
CA ALA A 139 6.31 -1.44 19.00
C ALA A 139 7.79 -0.99 19.12
N VAL A 140 8.68 -1.88 19.54
CA VAL A 140 10.12 -1.60 19.64
C VAL A 140 10.73 -1.46 18.25
N LEU A 141 10.41 -2.39 17.34
CA LEU A 141 10.84 -2.32 15.94
C LEU A 141 10.35 -1.02 15.29
N ALA A 142 9.07 -0.70 15.46
CA ALA A 142 8.44 0.52 14.97
C ALA A 142 9.14 1.80 15.44
N SER A 143 9.53 1.85 16.71
CA SER A 143 10.25 3.00 17.26
C SER A 143 11.59 3.21 16.58
N HIS A 144 12.32 2.14 16.23
CA HIS A 144 13.59 2.26 15.50
C HIS A 144 13.37 2.69 14.06
N LEU A 145 12.40 2.09 13.36
CA LEU A 145 12.04 2.48 12.00
C LEU A 145 11.63 3.95 11.91
N ARG A 146 10.83 4.44 12.88
CA ARG A 146 10.46 5.87 12.96
C ARG A 146 11.70 6.76 13.06
N LYS A 147 12.63 6.46 13.97
CA LYS A 147 13.86 7.27 14.13
C LYS A 147 14.67 7.33 12.84
N MET A 148 14.76 6.22 12.11
CA MET A 148 15.43 6.17 10.81
C MET A 148 14.75 7.06 9.77
N VAL A 149 13.41 7.00 9.69
CA VAL A 149 12.62 7.87 8.79
C VAL A 149 12.76 9.34 9.16
N ASP A 150 12.72 9.68 10.45
CA ASP A 150 12.84 11.05 10.95
C ASP A 150 14.25 11.63 10.65
N ASN A 151 15.28 10.77 10.60
CA ASN A 151 16.63 11.12 10.12
C ASN A 151 16.74 11.24 8.58
N GLY A 152 15.63 11.02 7.85
CA GLY A 152 15.55 11.12 6.40
C GLY A 152 16.18 9.94 5.66
N LEU A 153 16.27 8.77 6.30
CA LEU A 153 16.67 7.52 5.64
C LEU A 153 15.52 6.97 4.79
N VAL A 154 15.85 6.20 3.75
CA VAL A 154 14.86 5.51 2.90
C VAL A 154 14.91 4.02 3.23
N LEU A 155 13.84 3.47 3.81
CA LEU A 155 13.86 2.08 4.28
C LEU A 155 13.00 1.14 3.44
N THR A 156 13.47 -0.09 3.31
CA THR A 156 12.72 -1.25 2.82
C THR A 156 12.82 -2.37 3.88
N LEU A 157 11.68 -2.82 4.41
CA LEU A 157 11.58 -3.92 5.35
C LEU A 157 10.92 -5.13 4.67
N VAL A 158 11.49 -6.32 4.82
CA VAL A 158 10.90 -7.57 4.34
C VAL A 158 10.70 -8.50 5.52
N LEU A 159 9.47 -8.99 5.68
CA LEU A 159 9.04 -9.87 6.77
C LEU A 159 8.53 -11.19 6.18
N ASP A 160 9.42 -12.18 6.11
CA ASP A 160 9.08 -13.53 5.67
C ASP A 160 8.74 -14.45 6.85
N CYS A 161 7.59 -14.16 7.48
CA CYS A 161 7.10 -14.83 8.68
C CYS A 161 5.57 -14.72 8.82
N CYS A 162 4.98 -15.56 9.68
CA CYS A 162 3.53 -15.56 9.95
C CYS A 162 3.14 -14.69 11.13
N PHE A 163 2.01 -14.00 11.00
CA PHE A 163 1.49 -13.11 12.05
C PHE A 163 0.00 -13.33 12.37
N SER A 164 -0.57 -14.41 11.84
CA SER A 164 -2.00 -14.67 11.88
C SER A 164 -2.42 -15.44 13.13
N ALA A 165 -3.52 -15.01 13.77
CA ALA A 165 -4.19 -15.77 14.82
C ALA A 165 -4.97 -16.98 14.28
N ALA A 166 -5.12 -17.14 12.96
CA ALA A 166 -5.77 -18.31 12.38
C ALA A 166 -4.88 -19.58 12.43
N VAL A 167 -3.59 -19.43 12.76
CA VAL A 167 -2.60 -20.52 12.75
C VAL A 167 -2.76 -21.51 13.91
N TYR A 168 -3.55 -21.19 14.94
CA TYR A 168 -3.78 -22.06 16.12
C TYR A 168 -4.38 -23.45 15.81
N ARG A 169 -4.66 -23.78 14.55
CA ARG A 169 -5.39 -24.99 14.14
C ARG A 169 -4.65 -25.92 13.18
N HIS A 170 -3.41 -25.61 12.78
CA HIS A 170 -2.63 -26.46 11.87
C HIS A 170 -1.32 -26.92 12.52
N ASP A 171 -1.12 -28.23 12.61
CA ASP A 171 0.12 -28.86 13.07
C ASP A 171 1.08 -29.09 11.90
N ASP A 172 1.30 -28.03 11.12
CA ASP A 172 2.15 -28.05 9.94
C ASP A 172 3.51 -27.44 10.31
N SER A 173 4.57 -28.25 10.28
CA SER A 173 5.94 -27.85 10.66
C SER A 173 6.56 -26.88 9.66
N MET A 174 6.03 -26.76 8.44
CA MET A 174 6.51 -25.82 7.43
C MET A 174 6.00 -24.39 7.66
N VAL A 175 5.14 -24.18 8.67
CA VAL A 175 4.53 -22.90 8.97
C VAL A 175 5.50 -22.01 9.77
N ARG A 176 5.72 -20.80 9.27
CA ARG A 176 6.60 -19.79 9.90
C ARG A 176 5.93 -19.04 11.06
N TYR A 177 5.28 -19.76 12.00
CA TYR A 177 4.63 -19.24 13.21
C TYR A 177 4.98 -20.03 14.48
N LEU A 178 5.16 -19.32 15.59
CA LEU A 178 5.19 -19.91 16.93
C LEU A 178 4.08 -19.32 17.83
N PRO A 179 3.33 -20.15 18.58
CA PRO A 179 2.36 -19.66 19.56
C PRO A 179 3.01 -18.74 20.60
N TYR A 180 2.26 -17.71 21.04
CA TYR A 180 2.75 -16.80 22.05
C TYR A 180 2.83 -17.50 23.41
N ASN A 181 4.02 -17.53 24.01
CA ASN A 181 4.25 -18.07 25.33
C ASN A 181 4.38 -16.92 26.36
N PRO A 182 3.38 -16.73 27.25
CA PRO A 182 3.41 -15.66 28.24
C PRO A 182 4.55 -15.83 29.27
N ASP A 183 5.08 -17.02 29.49
CA ASP A 183 6.17 -17.22 30.46
C ASP A 183 7.49 -16.62 29.96
N LEU A 184 7.70 -16.53 28.65
CA LEU A 184 8.82 -15.82 28.04
C LEU A 184 8.71 -14.29 28.21
N SER A 185 7.51 -13.76 28.48
CA SER A 185 7.24 -12.33 28.65
C SER A 185 7.40 -11.81 30.07
N LYS A 186 7.40 -12.68 31.08
CA LYS A 186 7.48 -12.30 32.51
C LYS A 186 8.84 -11.70 32.91
N ASN A 187 9.86 -11.83 32.07
CA ASN A 187 11.22 -11.34 32.30
C ASN A 187 11.54 -10.00 31.58
N SER A 188 10.57 -9.33 30.95
CA SER A 188 10.79 -8.12 30.13
C SER A 188 9.97 -6.90 30.57
N ALA A 189 9.88 -6.66 31.88
CA ALA A 189 8.95 -5.70 32.49
C ALA A 189 9.22 -4.18 32.28
N GLU A 190 10.13 -3.75 31.39
CA GLU A 190 10.54 -2.33 31.35
C GLU A 190 10.48 -1.61 29.98
N GLU A 191 10.16 -2.28 28.88
CA GLU A 191 10.29 -1.66 27.55
C GLU A 191 8.96 -1.20 26.94
N THR A 192 8.27 -0.24 27.57
CA THR A 192 7.16 0.49 26.91
C THR A 192 7.09 1.96 27.34
N SER A 193 7.99 2.79 26.80
CA SER A 193 7.82 4.24 26.84
C SER A 193 6.78 4.66 25.80
N SER A 194 5.60 5.06 26.27
CA SER A 194 4.51 5.67 25.49
C SER A 194 4.94 7.04 24.93
N SER A 195 5.53 7.03 23.74
CA SER A 195 5.81 8.26 22.99
C SER A 195 4.58 8.61 22.14
N GLY A 196 3.60 9.26 22.77
CA GLY A 196 2.51 9.89 22.05
C GLY A 196 3.01 11.06 21.21
N SER A 197 2.53 11.11 19.96
CA SER A 197 2.11 12.33 19.22
C SER A 197 2.55 12.36 17.76
N GLY A 198 1.76 13.12 16.98
CA GLY A 198 2.24 13.97 15.89
C GLY A 198 1.99 13.47 14.46
N HIS A 199 0.89 13.95 13.86
CA HIS A 199 0.55 13.97 12.42
C HIS A 199 0.01 12.65 11.80
N ARG A 200 -1.02 12.60 10.93
CA ARG A 200 -1.93 13.57 10.28
C ARG A 200 -3.09 12.74 9.70
N ASP A 201 -4.34 13.21 9.81
CA ASP A 201 -5.58 12.67 9.24
C ASP A 201 -5.94 11.21 9.63
N ALA A 202 -7.21 10.84 9.54
CA ALA A 202 -7.80 9.60 10.09
C ALA A 202 -6.87 8.36 10.04
N CYS A 203 -6.42 7.88 11.21
CA CYS A 203 -5.49 6.76 11.35
C CYS A 203 -6.15 5.56 12.03
N MET A 204 -6.13 4.40 11.38
CA MET A 204 -6.76 3.15 11.81
C MET A 204 -5.78 2.00 12.11
N LEU A 205 -4.48 2.28 12.15
CA LEU A 205 -3.42 1.27 12.13
C LEU A 205 -3.27 0.51 13.47
N PRO A 206 -2.76 -0.74 13.46
CA PRO A 206 -2.07 -1.31 14.62
C PRO A 206 -0.91 -0.38 14.99
N ASN A 207 -0.76 -0.01 16.27
CA ASN A 207 0.11 1.09 16.71
C ASN A 207 1.60 1.00 16.36
N TRP A 208 2.06 -0.13 15.83
CA TRP A 208 3.45 -0.36 15.45
C TRP A 208 3.75 -0.02 13.98
N LEU A 209 2.76 0.19 13.11
CA LEU A 209 3.01 0.64 11.74
C LEU A 209 3.08 2.17 11.70
N ILE A 210 4.11 2.72 12.33
CA ILE A 210 4.24 4.14 12.56
C ILE A 210 4.71 4.84 11.27
N ASN A 211 3.89 5.73 10.72
CA ASN A 211 4.12 6.58 9.53
C ASN A 211 4.59 5.86 8.24
N PRO A 212 3.67 5.27 7.44
CA PRO A 212 3.99 4.48 6.25
C PRO A 212 4.62 5.26 5.08
N ASP A 213 4.65 6.60 5.09
CA ASP A 213 5.17 7.38 3.96
C ASP A 213 6.72 7.38 3.87
N GLY A 214 7.42 6.97 4.94
CA GLY A 214 8.88 6.99 5.03
C GLY A 214 9.59 5.69 4.64
N TYR A 215 8.87 4.57 4.50
CA TYR A 215 9.46 3.26 4.23
C TYR A 215 8.47 2.32 3.56
N ALA A 216 8.96 1.26 2.94
CA ALA A 216 8.14 0.18 2.38
C ALA A 216 8.29 -1.10 3.19
N ILE A 217 7.22 -1.88 3.36
CA ILE A 217 7.26 -3.20 4.02
C ILE A 217 6.69 -4.25 3.07
N LEU A 218 7.43 -5.31 2.79
CA LEU A 218 6.92 -6.51 2.12
C LEU A 218 6.70 -7.59 3.19
N ALA A 219 5.48 -8.08 3.36
CA ALA A 219 5.15 -9.14 4.30
C ALA A 219 4.67 -10.39 3.56
N ALA A 220 4.98 -11.57 4.10
CA ALA A 220 4.76 -12.84 3.41
C ALA A 220 3.29 -13.28 3.33
N CYS A 221 2.45 -12.83 4.26
CA CYS A 221 1.04 -13.19 4.29
C CYS A 221 0.16 -12.08 4.89
N GLY A 222 -1.14 -12.10 4.58
CA GLY A 222 -2.13 -11.27 5.27
C GLY A 222 -2.34 -11.66 6.75
N PRO A 223 -3.07 -10.84 7.54
CA PRO A 223 -3.28 -11.06 8.98
C PRO A 223 -4.12 -12.30 9.34
N HIS A 224 -4.70 -12.97 8.34
CA HIS A 224 -5.52 -14.18 8.47
C HIS A 224 -4.95 -15.36 7.67
N GLU A 225 -3.81 -15.17 7.01
CA GLU A 225 -3.16 -16.16 6.14
C GLU A 225 -1.90 -16.72 6.80
N VAL A 226 -1.30 -17.75 6.19
CA VAL A 226 -0.16 -18.47 6.75
C VAL A 226 1.00 -18.44 5.76
N ALA A 227 2.18 -18.03 6.22
CA ALA A 227 3.44 -18.12 5.49
C ALA A 227 4.12 -19.48 5.69
N LYS A 228 4.55 -20.11 4.59
CA LYS A 228 5.18 -21.44 4.60
C LYS A 228 6.56 -21.45 3.95
N GLU A 229 7.33 -22.47 4.30
CA GLU A 229 8.51 -22.87 3.54
C GLU A 229 8.12 -23.68 2.29
N ILE A 230 8.87 -23.52 1.21
CA ILE A 230 8.69 -24.19 -0.08
C ILE A 230 10.01 -24.83 -0.54
N ASP A 231 9.91 -25.98 -1.19
CA ASP A 231 11.00 -26.55 -2.00
C ASP A 231 10.70 -26.28 -3.48
N PRO A 232 11.48 -25.43 -4.16
CA PRO A 232 11.32 -25.12 -5.57
C PRO A 232 11.76 -26.27 -6.50
N GLY A 233 12.17 -27.43 -5.96
CA GLY A 233 12.58 -28.62 -6.70
C GLY A 233 14.09 -28.90 -6.64
N ASN A 234 14.82 -28.24 -5.74
CA ASN A 234 16.27 -28.40 -5.55
C ASN A 234 16.61 -29.14 -4.24
N GLY A 235 15.60 -29.59 -3.48
CA GLY A 235 15.80 -30.25 -2.20
C GLY A 235 16.20 -29.30 -1.07
N GLN A 236 16.04 -27.99 -1.28
CA GLN A 236 16.37 -26.95 -0.30
C GLN A 236 15.12 -26.13 0.02
N MET A 237 14.83 -26.03 1.32
CA MET A 237 13.69 -25.27 1.80
C MET A 237 13.98 -23.77 1.73
N HIS A 238 12.95 -22.99 1.38
CA HIS A 238 13.02 -21.55 1.26
C HIS A 238 11.75 -20.89 1.76
N GLY A 239 11.84 -19.65 2.24
CA GLY A 239 10.68 -18.80 2.45
C GLY A 239 10.09 -18.42 1.11
N ALA A 240 8.78 -18.64 0.92
CA ALA A 240 8.14 -18.35 -0.36
C ALA A 240 8.31 -16.88 -0.79
N LEU A 241 8.18 -15.93 0.16
CA LEU A 241 8.36 -14.52 -0.15
C LEU A 241 9.80 -14.23 -0.56
N SER A 242 10.76 -14.70 0.23
CA SER A 242 12.19 -14.47 0.01
C SER A 242 12.68 -15.06 -1.31
N TYR A 243 12.26 -16.29 -1.62
CA TYR A 243 12.61 -16.98 -2.85
C TYR A 243 12.13 -16.23 -4.09
N PHE A 244 10.82 -15.93 -4.16
CA PHE A 244 10.27 -15.26 -5.33
C PHE A 244 10.74 -13.81 -5.44
N LEU A 245 10.91 -13.11 -4.31
CA LEU A 245 11.46 -11.76 -4.29
C LEU A 245 12.86 -11.73 -4.88
N LEU A 246 13.73 -12.64 -4.43
CA LEU A 246 15.10 -12.72 -4.91
C LEU A 246 15.13 -13.04 -6.41
N SER A 247 14.37 -14.05 -6.85
CA SER A 247 14.30 -14.43 -8.27
C SER A 247 13.88 -13.27 -9.18
N PHE A 248 13.04 -12.37 -8.66
CA PHE A 248 12.56 -11.22 -9.41
C PHE A 248 13.59 -10.09 -9.46
N ILE A 249 14.20 -9.74 -8.33
CA ILE A 249 15.20 -8.67 -8.29
C ILE A 249 16.50 -9.08 -8.99
N GLU A 250 16.89 -10.37 -8.96
CA GLU A 250 18.05 -10.88 -9.71
C GLU A 250 17.96 -10.58 -11.21
N ILE A 251 16.76 -10.65 -11.78
CA ILE A 251 16.51 -10.38 -13.20
C ILE A 251 16.34 -8.89 -13.48
N ASN A 252 15.65 -8.16 -12.61
CA ASN A 252 15.17 -6.80 -12.90
C ASN A 252 15.98 -5.68 -12.23
N GLY A 253 16.89 -6.03 -11.32
CA GLY A 253 17.73 -5.11 -10.56
C GLY A 253 17.06 -4.49 -9.33
N LEU A 254 17.84 -3.71 -8.58
CA LEU A 254 17.43 -3.07 -7.32
C LEU A 254 16.57 -1.80 -7.49
N GLY A 255 16.42 -1.31 -8.73
CA GLY A 255 15.67 -0.10 -9.08
C GLY A 255 14.16 -0.32 -9.25
N VAL A 256 13.68 -1.56 -9.15
CA VAL A 256 12.27 -1.89 -9.38
C VAL A 256 11.41 -1.41 -8.23
N ARG A 257 10.23 -0.89 -8.55
CA ARG A 257 9.27 -0.41 -7.56
C ARG A 257 8.60 -1.54 -6.80
N HIS A 258 8.29 -1.31 -5.52
CA HIS A 258 7.59 -2.29 -4.69
C HIS A 258 6.21 -2.68 -5.20
N ASP A 259 5.47 -1.80 -5.89
CA ASP A 259 4.19 -2.18 -6.50
C ASP A 259 4.34 -3.12 -7.70
N ALA A 260 5.42 -2.99 -8.48
CA ALA A 260 5.75 -3.95 -9.54
C ALA A 260 6.20 -5.29 -8.94
N ILE A 261 7.06 -5.25 -7.92
CA ILE A 261 7.48 -6.43 -7.15
C ILE A 261 6.25 -7.16 -6.60
N HIS A 262 5.34 -6.44 -5.94
CA HIS A 262 4.15 -7.02 -5.32
C HIS A 262 3.30 -7.82 -6.31
N LYS A 263 3.04 -7.23 -7.47
CA LYS A 263 2.25 -7.88 -8.52
C LYS A 263 2.94 -9.11 -9.07
N HIS A 264 4.26 -9.05 -9.27
CA HIS A 264 5.03 -10.21 -9.68
C HIS A 264 4.98 -11.33 -8.63
N LEU A 265 5.10 -10.98 -7.35
CA LEU A 265 5.02 -11.95 -6.27
C LEU A 265 3.64 -12.61 -6.21
N GLY A 266 2.55 -11.84 -6.19
CA GLY A 266 1.19 -12.40 -6.20
C GLY A 266 0.97 -13.37 -7.36
N SER A 267 1.50 -13.00 -8.52
CA SER A 267 1.53 -13.81 -9.74
C SER A 267 2.27 -15.14 -9.60
N LYS A 268 3.46 -15.16 -8.98
CA LYS A 268 4.26 -16.36 -8.75
C LYS A 268 3.66 -17.30 -7.71
N PHE A 269 3.10 -16.74 -6.64
CA PHE A 269 2.44 -17.51 -5.60
C PHE A 269 1.25 -18.31 -6.16
N GLN A 270 0.51 -17.73 -7.11
CA GLN A 270 -0.56 -18.44 -7.82
C GLN A 270 -0.03 -19.59 -8.69
N GLU A 271 1.04 -19.35 -9.47
CA GLU A 271 1.66 -20.38 -10.33
C GLU A 271 2.16 -21.57 -9.51
N SER A 272 2.68 -21.31 -8.32
CA SER A 272 3.18 -22.33 -7.40
C SER A 272 2.13 -22.92 -6.46
N ASN A 273 0.84 -22.68 -6.72
CA ASN A 273 -0.30 -23.18 -5.93
C ASN A 273 -0.31 -22.79 -4.44
N LEU A 274 0.32 -21.67 -4.08
CA LEU A 274 0.35 -21.13 -2.72
C LEU A 274 -0.92 -20.30 -2.41
N HIS A 275 -2.10 -20.86 -2.67
CA HIS A 275 -3.40 -20.15 -2.58
C HIS A 275 -3.78 -19.72 -1.16
N GLN A 276 -3.03 -20.13 -0.14
CA GLN A 276 -3.26 -19.81 1.28
C GLN A 276 -2.34 -18.70 1.80
N GLN A 277 -1.45 -18.18 0.94
CA GLN A 277 -0.45 -17.19 1.27
C GLN A 277 -0.44 -16.10 0.20
N SER A 278 -0.78 -14.86 0.56
CA SER A 278 -0.60 -13.71 -0.33
C SER A 278 0.42 -12.74 0.22
N PRO A 279 1.49 -12.42 -0.52
CA PRO A 279 2.41 -11.36 -0.14
C PRO A 279 1.68 -10.03 -0.08
N VAL A 280 2.11 -9.13 0.80
CA VAL A 280 1.45 -7.85 1.09
C VAL A 280 2.49 -6.74 1.12
N VAL A 281 2.19 -5.58 0.51
CA VAL A 281 3.05 -4.38 0.66
C VAL A 281 2.38 -3.35 1.55
N TYR A 282 3.09 -2.89 2.57
CA TYR A 282 2.75 -1.69 3.31
C TYR A 282 3.76 -0.59 3.01
N GLY A 283 3.45 0.62 3.45
CA GLY A 283 4.32 1.76 3.25
C GLY A 283 4.39 2.29 1.81
N ASN A 284 5.51 2.93 1.48
CA ASN A 284 5.80 3.56 0.21
C ASN A 284 6.01 2.55 -0.93
N ARG A 285 4.94 2.20 -1.64
CA ARG A 285 4.95 1.25 -2.76
C ARG A 285 5.66 1.72 -4.03
N LYS A 286 5.71 3.03 -4.24
CA LYS A 286 6.35 3.63 -5.42
C LYS A 286 7.87 3.76 -5.24
N GLN A 287 8.38 3.45 -4.05
CA GLN A 287 9.82 3.38 -3.79
C GLN A 287 10.43 2.28 -4.66
N PRO A 288 11.58 2.54 -5.28
CA PRO A 288 12.45 1.46 -5.72
C PRO A 288 12.86 0.58 -4.53
N PHE A 289 13.18 -0.68 -4.82
CA PHE A 289 13.50 -1.67 -3.81
C PHE A 289 14.69 -1.27 -2.94
N PHE A 290 15.81 -0.91 -3.57
CA PHE A 290 17.05 -0.53 -2.88
C PHE A 290 17.91 0.46 -3.70
N GLN A 291 17.23 1.44 -4.32
CA GLN A 291 17.83 2.51 -5.11
C GLN A 291 17.08 3.84 -4.91
N GLN A 292 17.73 4.99 -5.13
CA GLN A 292 17.03 6.28 -5.18
C GLN A 292 16.28 6.44 -6.53
N SER A 293 15.13 7.11 -6.50
CA SER A 293 14.35 7.44 -7.70
C SER A 293 14.53 8.91 -8.09
N ASP A 294 14.81 9.18 -9.37
CA ASP A 294 14.61 10.48 -10.02
C ASP A 294 13.28 10.51 -10.83
N PHE A 295 12.34 9.60 -10.56
CA PHE A 295 11.14 9.43 -11.40
C PHE A 295 10.12 10.57 -11.22
N GLU A 296 10.01 11.41 -12.23
CA GLU A 296 8.90 12.33 -12.43
C GLU A 296 7.65 11.56 -12.90
N ASN A 297 6.58 11.66 -12.11
CA ASN A 297 5.20 11.28 -12.41
C ASN A 297 4.90 9.76 -12.59
N PRO A 298 4.66 9.02 -11.50
CA PRO A 298 4.35 7.60 -11.58
C PRO A 298 2.90 7.38 -12.05
N ARG A 299 2.73 7.07 -13.34
CA ARG A 299 1.48 6.54 -13.90
C ARG A 299 0.99 5.34 -13.09
N ALA A 300 -0.33 5.23 -12.92
CA ALA A 300 -0.92 4.07 -12.28
C ALA A 300 -0.67 2.80 -13.11
N ILE A 301 -0.40 1.70 -12.41
CA ILE A 301 -0.14 0.39 -12.99
C ILE A 301 -1.33 -0.51 -12.60
N THR A 302 -1.88 -1.26 -13.55
CA THR A 302 -2.95 -2.25 -13.35
C THR A 302 -2.52 -3.59 -13.95
N SER A 303 -2.82 -4.71 -13.30
CA SER A 303 -2.43 -6.04 -13.80
C SER A 303 -3.34 -6.48 -14.95
N ILE A 304 -2.74 -7.21 -15.90
CA ILE A 304 -3.46 -7.92 -16.96
C ILE A 304 -3.19 -9.40 -16.82
N ILE A 305 -4.28 -10.16 -16.77
CA ILE A 305 -4.32 -11.60 -16.64
C ILE A 305 -4.64 -12.18 -18.01
N MET A 306 -3.86 -13.15 -18.47
CA MET A 306 -4.22 -13.97 -19.63
C MET A 306 -4.95 -15.21 -19.14
N ASN A 307 -6.18 -15.38 -19.59
CA ASN A 307 -6.98 -16.57 -19.30
C ASN A 307 -6.50 -17.77 -20.12
N ARG A 308 -6.96 -18.97 -19.72
CA ARG A 308 -6.66 -20.23 -20.43
C ARG A 308 -7.19 -20.28 -21.86
N ASP A 309 -8.22 -19.50 -22.16
CA ASP A 309 -8.79 -19.32 -23.51
C ASP A 309 -8.02 -18.27 -24.33
N ALA A 310 -6.85 -17.83 -23.87
CA ALA A 310 -6.02 -16.77 -24.42
C ALA A 310 -6.68 -15.37 -24.42
N SER A 311 -7.82 -15.17 -23.75
CA SER A 311 -8.41 -13.84 -23.57
C SER A 311 -7.61 -13.03 -22.55
N LEU A 312 -7.44 -11.73 -22.80
CA LEU A 312 -6.80 -10.80 -21.88
C LEU A 312 -7.86 -10.12 -21.00
N VAL A 313 -7.64 -10.15 -19.69
CA VAL A 313 -8.50 -9.55 -18.68
C VAL A 313 -7.70 -8.53 -17.88
N LEU A 314 -8.19 -7.30 -17.86
CA LEU A 314 -7.72 -6.24 -16.97
C LEU A 314 -8.32 -6.46 -15.58
N SER A 315 -7.48 -6.46 -14.55
CA SER A 315 -7.89 -6.55 -13.13
C SER A 315 -8.50 -5.24 -12.61
N ALA A 316 -9.33 -4.60 -13.43
CA ALA A 316 -10.09 -3.40 -13.10
C ALA A 316 -11.40 -3.40 -13.91
N GLY A 317 -12.49 -3.04 -13.23
CA GLY A 317 -13.86 -3.03 -13.75
C GLY A 317 -14.57 -1.70 -13.52
N ASN A 318 -15.89 -1.72 -13.56
CA ASN A 318 -16.74 -0.56 -13.34
C ASN A 318 -16.51 0.10 -11.97
N ALA A 319 -16.22 -0.68 -10.92
CA ALA A 319 -15.85 -0.17 -9.60
C ALA A 319 -14.63 0.75 -9.64
N HIS A 320 -13.75 0.56 -10.62
CA HIS A 320 -12.51 1.31 -10.80
C HIS A 320 -12.65 2.48 -11.80
N GLY A 321 -13.86 2.69 -12.34
CA GLY A 321 -14.14 3.72 -13.35
C GLY A 321 -13.83 3.31 -14.78
N ILE A 322 -13.54 2.02 -15.04
CA ILE A 322 -13.27 1.53 -16.38
C ILE A 322 -14.53 1.56 -17.25
N HIS A 323 -14.40 2.06 -18.48
CA HIS A 323 -15.47 2.13 -19.48
C HIS A 323 -15.05 1.43 -20.78
N ILE A 324 -16.06 0.99 -21.55
CA ILE A 324 -15.83 0.42 -22.88
C ILE A 324 -15.15 1.49 -23.75
N GLY A 325 -14.07 1.09 -24.42
CA GLY A 325 -13.25 1.96 -25.26
C GLY A 325 -12.01 2.52 -24.56
N ASP A 326 -11.89 2.42 -23.24
CA ASP A 326 -10.69 2.89 -22.52
C ASP A 326 -9.44 2.17 -23.06
N CYS A 327 -8.35 2.91 -23.22
CA CYS A 327 -7.10 2.39 -23.77
C CYS A 327 -5.96 2.49 -22.74
N PHE A 328 -5.19 1.42 -22.61
CA PHE A 328 -4.04 1.34 -21.71
C PHE A 328 -2.79 0.93 -22.47
N ALA A 329 -1.64 1.52 -22.11
CA ALA A 329 -0.35 1.11 -22.64
C ALA A 329 0.11 -0.17 -21.94
N LEU A 330 0.56 -1.17 -22.70
CA LEU A 330 1.13 -2.39 -22.16
C LEU A 330 2.62 -2.24 -21.92
N GLN A 331 3.06 -2.69 -20.75
CA GLN A 331 4.46 -2.87 -20.42
C GLN A 331 4.73 -4.36 -20.21
N GLY A 332 5.66 -4.91 -20.99
CA GLY A 332 6.16 -6.27 -20.80
C GLY A 332 7.15 -6.32 -19.65
N MET A 333 7.10 -7.36 -18.83
CA MET A 333 7.96 -7.53 -17.66
C MET A 333 9.42 -7.90 -18.02
N ASN A 334 9.75 -8.08 -19.31
CA ASN A 334 11.08 -8.49 -19.80
C ASN A 334 11.88 -7.35 -20.45
N SER A 335 11.38 -6.11 -20.44
CA SER A 335 12.14 -4.97 -20.95
C SER A 335 13.14 -4.54 -19.88
N ALA A 336 14.34 -5.12 -19.98
CA ALA A 336 15.56 -4.67 -19.33
C ALA A 336 15.64 -3.14 -19.31
N GLY A 337 16.22 -2.61 -18.23
CA GLY A 337 16.35 -1.18 -17.99
C GLY A 337 17.00 -0.44 -19.16
N ASP A 338 16.17 0.09 -20.04
CA ASP A 338 16.49 1.19 -20.95
C ASP A 338 15.35 2.19 -20.88
N CYS A 339 15.48 3.16 -19.98
CA CYS A 339 14.86 4.46 -20.14
C CYS A 339 15.62 5.24 -21.23
N SER A 340 15.58 4.75 -22.47
CA SER A 340 15.88 5.53 -23.66
C SER A 340 14.83 5.23 -24.72
N LEU A 341 13.96 6.21 -24.92
CA LEU A 341 13.01 6.26 -26.04
C LEU A 341 13.76 6.09 -27.37
N SER A 342 13.60 4.96 -28.04
CA SER A 342 13.68 4.88 -29.51
C SER A 342 13.12 3.57 -30.05
N SER A 343 11.99 3.68 -30.76
CA SER A 343 11.43 2.72 -31.73
C SER A 343 11.28 1.24 -31.29
N GLY A 344 10.13 0.90 -30.72
CA GLY A 344 9.67 -0.48 -30.60
C GLY A 344 8.23 -0.50 -30.10
N HIS A 345 7.29 -0.91 -30.95
CA HIS A 345 5.83 -0.92 -30.76
C HIS A 345 5.35 -0.88 -29.29
N SER A 346 4.86 0.28 -28.85
CA SER A 346 4.12 0.37 -27.59
C SER A 346 2.77 -0.32 -27.78
N LEU A 347 2.73 -1.62 -27.49
CA LEU A 347 1.50 -2.39 -27.48
C LEU A 347 0.48 -1.69 -26.58
N SER A 348 -0.75 -1.55 -27.05
CA SER A 348 -1.84 -0.96 -26.28
C SER A 348 -2.99 -1.94 -26.24
N VAL A 349 -3.83 -1.85 -25.21
CA VAL A 349 -5.07 -2.63 -25.13
C VAL A 349 -6.27 -1.72 -25.04
N ARG A 350 -7.38 -2.14 -25.62
CA ARG A 350 -8.67 -1.47 -25.55
C ARG A 350 -9.65 -2.31 -24.76
N VAL A 351 -10.38 -1.68 -23.86
CA VAL A 351 -11.47 -2.33 -23.13
C VAL A 351 -12.67 -2.56 -24.04
N VAL A 352 -13.11 -3.81 -24.15
CA VAL A 352 -14.24 -4.22 -25.00
C VAL A 352 -15.47 -4.65 -24.19
N GLN A 353 -15.25 -5.17 -22.99
CA GLN A 353 -16.33 -5.52 -22.06
C GLN A 353 -15.91 -5.15 -20.64
N VAL A 354 -16.83 -4.52 -19.90
CA VAL A 354 -16.59 -4.09 -18.51
C VAL A 354 -17.44 -4.94 -17.58
N GLY A 355 -16.79 -5.63 -16.65
CA GLY A 355 -17.42 -6.28 -15.50
C GLY A 355 -17.36 -5.40 -14.24
N PRO A 356 -17.90 -5.86 -13.10
CA PRO A 356 -17.90 -5.08 -11.85
C PRO A 356 -16.48 -4.80 -11.32
N LEU A 357 -15.61 -5.82 -11.27
CA LEU A 357 -14.24 -5.73 -10.75
C LEU A 357 -13.17 -6.04 -11.80
N THR A 358 -13.49 -6.77 -12.86
CA THR A 358 -12.58 -7.07 -13.99
C THR A 358 -13.16 -6.63 -15.34
N SER A 359 -12.32 -6.46 -16.36
CA SER A 359 -12.74 -6.09 -17.73
C SER A 359 -12.01 -6.90 -18.79
N LYS A 360 -12.67 -7.27 -19.88
CA LYS A 360 -12.01 -7.90 -21.03
C LYS A 360 -11.42 -6.85 -21.96
N VAL A 361 -10.24 -7.14 -22.50
CA VAL A 361 -9.49 -6.22 -23.37
C VAL A 361 -8.98 -6.90 -24.63
N ASP A 362 -8.92 -6.13 -25.72
CA ASP A 362 -8.35 -6.55 -27.00
C ASP A 362 -7.06 -5.78 -27.29
N LEU A 363 -6.10 -6.44 -27.93
CA LEU A 363 -4.82 -5.82 -28.34
C LEU A 363 -5.02 -4.87 -29.52
N LEU A 364 -4.44 -3.68 -29.40
CA LEU A 364 -4.35 -2.68 -30.46
C LEU A 364 -2.96 -2.69 -31.09
N GLY A 365 -2.87 -3.33 -32.27
CA GLY A 365 -1.69 -3.33 -33.14
C GLY A 365 -0.60 -4.35 -32.72
N GLY A 366 -0.25 -5.25 -33.64
CA GLY A 366 0.81 -6.26 -33.47
C GLY A 366 0.28 -7.70 -33.35
N PRO A 367 1.11 -8.72 -33.68
CA PRO A 367 0.74 -10.12 -33.49
C PRO A 367 0.51 -10.43 -32.01
N ALA A 368 -0.37 -11.40 -31.73
CA ALA A 368 -0.65 -11.85 -30.36
C ALA A 368 0.65 -12.19 -29.62
N PRO A 369 0.80 -11.79 -28.34
CA PRO A 369 1.98 -12.14 -27.55
C PRO A 369 2.14 -13.65 -27.52
N SER A 370 3.40 -14.11 -27.58
CA SER A 370 3.69 -15.55 -27.54
C SER A 370 3.13 -16.18 -26.25
N PRO A 371 2.69 -17.45 -26.28
CA PRO A 371 2.04 -18.15 -25.15
C PRO A 371 2.99 -18.45 -23.98
N THR A 372 4.18 -17.85 -23.95
CA THR A 372 5.02 -17.86 -22.75
C THR A 372 4.32 -17.06 -21.66
N PRO A 373 4.42 -17.46 -20.37
CA PRO A 373 3.74 -16.77 -19.27
C PRO A 373 4.44 -15.43 -18.96
N THR A 374 4.42 -14.51 -19.93
CA THR A 374 4.83 -13.13 -19.74
C THR A 374 3.57 -12.38 -19.33
N ARG A 375 3.36 -12.19 -18.03
CA ARG A 375 2.28 -11.33 -17.53
C ARG A 375 2.60 -9.87 -17.91
N TRP A 376 1.61 -9.18 -18.47
CA TRP A 376 1.70 -7.79 -18.91
C TRP A 376 1.10 -6.86 -17.86
N PHE A 377 1.59 -5.63 -17.80
CA PHE A 377 0.98 -4.57 -17.01
C PHE A 377 0.36 -3.50 -17.91
N ALA A 378 -0.85 -3.07 -17.58
CA ALA A 378 -1.43 -1.87 -18.16
C ALA A 378 -0.97 -0.64 -17.36
N THR A 379 -0.57 0.41 -18.06
CA THR A 379 -0.28 1.72 -17.45
C THR A 379 -1.18 2.79 -18.05
N GLY A 380 -1.73 3.65 -17.19
CA GLY A 380 -2.64 4.72 -17.61
C GLY A 380 -3.81 4.93 -16.65
N TYR A 381 -4.68 5.88 -17.01
CA TYR A 381 -5.92 6.20 -16.29
C TYR A 381 -7.12 5.97 -17.22
N PRO A 382 -8.29 5.54 -16.69
CA PRO A 382 -9.52 5.53 -17.47
C PRO A 382 -9.90 6.97 -17.82
N ARG A 383 -9.93 7.29 -19.11
CA ARG A 383 -10.09 8.66 -19.60
C ARG A 383 -11.50 8.93 -20.08
N ILE A 384 -12.23 7.91 -20.54
CA ILE A 384 -13.58 8.09 -21.07
C ILE A 384 -14.53 8.57 -19.98
N TYR A 385 -14.40 8.07 -18.74
CA TYR A 385 -15.25 8.53 -17.65
C TYR A 385 -15.08 10.02 -17.34
N PHE A 386 -13.86 10.56 -17.51
CA PHE A 386 -13.58 11.98 -17.25
C PHE A 386 -14.38 12.90 -18.16
N GLN A 387 -14.87 12.41 -19.31
CA GLN A 387 -15.74 13.18 -20.19
C GLN A 387 -17.10 13.52 -19.56
N LYS A 388 -17.52 12.81 -18.50
CA LYS A 388 -18.72 13.15 -17.70
C LYS A 388 -18.55 14.42 -16.85
N TYR A 389 -17.33 14.94 -16.74
CA TYR A 389 -17.03 16.14 -15.98
C TYR A 389 -16.47 17.23 -16.90
N PRO A 390 -17.29 17.80 -17.79
CA PRO A 390 -16.86 18.82 -18.72
C PRO A 390 -16.32 20.07 -18.01
N VAL A 391 -15.30 20.68 -18.60
CA VAL A 391 -14.63 21.87 -18.11
C VAL A 391 -15.00 23.05 -19.01
N ARG A 392 -15.65 24.07 -18.44
CA ARG A 392 -15.93 25.32 -19.13
C ARG A 392 -14.71 26.24 -19.01
N LEU A 393 -14.38 26.97 -20.07
CA LEU A 393 -13.38 28.04 -20.00
C LEU A 393 -13.97 29.39 -20.40
N ALA A 394 -13.46 30.46 -19.81
CA ALA A 394 -13.81 31.82 -20.19
C ALA A 394 -13.16 32.19 -21.54
N GLY A 395 -13.91 32.90 -22.40
CA GLY A 395 -13.49 33.23 -23.76
C GLY A 395 -12.31 34.20 -23.84
N ASP A 396 -12.07 34.96 -22.78
CA ASP A 396 -11.05 35.99 -22.65
C ASP A 396 -9.74 35.47 -22.02
N LEU A 397 -9.62 34.16 -21.77
CA LEU A 397 -8.39 33.59 -21.20
C LEU A 397 -7.18 33.78 -22.12
N PRO A 398 -6.02 34.19 -21.57
CA PRO A 398 -4.80 34.36 -22.34
C PRO A 398 -4.28 33.02 -22.84
N HIS A 399 -3.79 33.01 -24.08
CA HIS A 399 -3.22 31.84 -24.74
C HIS A 399 -4.12 30.60 -24.75
N LEU A 400 -5.44 30.79 -24.86
CA LEU A 400 -6.47 29.75 -24.86
C LEU A 400 -6.08 28.49 -25.64
N HIS A 401 -5.57 28.62 -26.87
CA HIS A 401 -5.15 27.49 -27.70
C HIS A 401 -4.11 26.55 -27.05
N LYS A 402 -3.19 27.07 -26.21
CA LYS A 402 -2.20 26.25 -25.50
C LYS A 402 -2.86 25.47 -24.36
N LEU A 403 -3.79 26.11 -23.64
CA LEU A 403 -4.55 25.48 -22.59
C LEU A 403 -5.47 24.38 -23.15
N LEU A 404 -6.15 24.63 -24.27
CA LEU A 404 -6.96 23.63 -24.96
C LEU A 404 -6.15 22.39 -25.33
N ARG A 405 -4.98 22.56 -25.97
CA ARG A 405 -4.08 21.42 -26.27
C ARG A 405 -3.63 20.66 -25.03
N ALA A 406 -3.40 21.36 -23.92
CA ALA A 406 -3.01 20.72 -22.66
C ALA A 406 -4.15 19.87 -22.06
N LEU A 407 -5.40 20.34 -22.16
CA LEU A 407 -6.59 19.59 -21.74
C LEU A 407 -6.85 18.38 -22.65
N GLU A 408 -6.69 18.55 -23.97
CA GLU A 408 -6.81 17.47 -24.96
C GLU A 408 -5.78 16.36 -24.73
N ALA A 409 -4.54 16.71 -24.39
CA ALA A 409 -3.49 15.75 -24.09
C ALA A 409 -3.84 14.83 -22.88
N GLN A 410 -4.68 15.32 -21.98
CA GLN A 410 -5.21 14.56 -20.83
C GLN A 410 -6.59 13.95 -21.10
N SER A 411 -7.13 14.14 -22.31
CA SER A 411 -8.45 13.66 -22.74
C SER A 411 -9.60 14.19 -21.88
N LEU A 412 -9.46 15.40 -21.36
CA LEU A 412 -10.50 16.10 -20.62
C LEU A 412 -11.51 16.71 -21.60
N SER A 413 -12.80 16.58 -21.29
CA SER A 413 -13.87 17.23 -22.06
C SER A 413 -13.94 18.71 -21.70
N TYR A 414 -14.04 19.59 -22.70
CA TYR A 414 -14.10 21.03 -22.48
C TYR A 414 -15.02 21.74 -23.47
N HIS A 415 -15.53 22.91 -23.08
CA HIS A 415 -16.32 23.78 -23.95
C HIS A 415 -16.24 25.25 -23.53
N MET A 416 -16.70 26.14 -24.41
CA MET A 416 -16.83 27.59 -24.14
C MET A 416 -18.29 28.03 -24.04
N ASN A 417 -19.25 27.15 -24.36
CA ASN A 417 -20.66 27.50 -24.42
C ASN A 417 -21.23 27.75 -23.02
N GLU A 418 -21.97 28.84 -22.85
CA GLU A 418 -22.58 29.22 -21.58
C GLU A 418 -23.77 28.34 -21.19
N GLU A 419 -24.47 27.77 -22.17
CA GLU A 419 -25.69 26.98 -22.00
C GLU A 419 -25.41 25.49 -21.72
N GLN A 420 -24.17 25.05 -21.92
CA GLN A 420 -23.79 23.66 -21.68
C GLN A 420 -23.45 23.42 -20.20
N GLU A 421 -23.85 22.26 -19.69
CA GLU A 421 -23.51 21.84 -18.33
C GLU A 421 -21.99 21.67 -18.17
N TYR A 422 -21.47 22.20 -17.07
CA TYR A 422 -20.06 22.08 -16.71
C TYR A 422 -19.89 21.60 -15.26
N SER A 423 -18.76 20.96 -15.00
CA SER A 423 -18.35 20.56 -13.65
C SER A 423 -17.39 21.53 -13.01
N PHE A 424 -16.55 22.16 -13.83
CA PHE A 424 -15.54 23.12 -13.41
C PHE A 424 -15.51 24.28 -14.42
N TYR A 425 -15.29 25.50 -13.94
CA TYR A 425 -15.18 26.68 -14.78
C TYR A 425 -13.84 27.38 -14.53
N ILE A 426 -13.03 27.52 -15.59
CA ILE A 426 -11.73 28.18 -15.53
C ILE A 426 -11.89 29.63 -15.98
N THR A 427 -11.46 30.54 -15.10
CA THR A 427 -11.53 31.99 -15.29
C THR A 427 -10.20 32.65 -14.93
N MET A 428 -10.09 33.94 -15.19
CA MET A 428 -8.98 34.78 -14.74
C MET A 428 -9.53 35.86 -13.80
N ASN A 429 -8.88 36.07 -12.67
CA ASN A 429 -9.26 37.13 -11.74
C ASN A 429 -8.59 38.48 -12.08
N ASN A 430 -8.99 39.52 -11.35
CA ASN A 430 -8.48 40.88 -11.54
C ASN A 430 -6.97 41.02 -11.28
N ASN A 431 -6.34 40.04 -10.61
CA ASN A 431 -4.92 40.01 -10.30
C ASN A 431 -4.11 39.17 -11.31
N SER A 432 -4.70 38.82 -12.46
CA SER A 432 -4.07 37.96 -13.48
C SER A 432 -3.67 36.58 -12.95
N GLN A 433 -4.51 36.00 -12.08
CA GLN A 433 -4.38 34.62 -11.62
C GLN A 433 -5.55 33.78 -12.13
N TYR A 434 -5.24 32.55 -12.55
CA TYR A 434 -6.27 31.59 -12.93
C TYR A 434 -7.07 31.15 -11.70
N GLU A 435 -8.39 31.14 -11.84
CA GLU A 435 -9.32 30.67 -10.82
C GLU A 435 -10.20 29.55 -11.39
N ILE A 436 -10.44 28.52 -10.57
CA ILE A 436 -11.33 27.42 -10.90
C ILE A 436 -12.54 27.50 -9.99
N GLN A 437 -13.73 27.54 -10.58
CA GLN A 437 -15.02 27.55 -9.88
C GLN A 437 -15.72 26.20 -10.05
N ASP A 438 -16.54 25.85 -9.07
CA ASP A 438 -17.44 24.70 -9.16
C ASP A 438 -18.70 25.00 -9.98
N ARG A 439 -19.58 24.00 -10.11
CA ARG A 439 -20.85 24.13 -10.85
C ARG A 439 -21.83 25.17 -10.27
N PHE A 440 -21.60 25.65 -9.05
CA PHE A 440 -22.42 26.62 -8.34
C PHE A 440 -21.80 28.03 -8.38
N GLY A 441 -20.67 28.20 -9.10
CA GLY A 441 -19.94 29.46 -9.17
C GLY A 441 -19.11 29.77 -7.92
N LYS A 442 -18.94 28.82 -7.00
CA LYS A 442 -18.07 29.00 -5.84
C LYS A 442 -16.63 28.70 -6.24
N ILE A 443 -15.71 29.57 -5.83
CA ILE A 443 -14.27 29.37 -6.03
C ILE A 443 -13.82 28.11 -5.27
N ILE A 444 -13.07 27.25 -5.95
CA ILE A 444 -12.48 26.05 -5.38
C ILE A 444 -11.28 26.47 -4.54
N GLU A 445 -11.38 26.27 -3.23
CA GLU A 445 -10.33 26.61 -2.27
C GLU A 445 -9.18 25.58 -2.29
N ASN A 446 -8.06 25.90 -1.64
CA ASN A 446 -6.88 25.01 -1.49
C ASN A 446 -6.20 24.55 -2.79
N LEU A 447 -6.33 25.34 -3.85
CA LEU A 447 -5.54 25.19 -5.07
C LEU A 447 -4.17 25.89 -4.92
N PRO A 448 -3.13 25.45 -5.67
CA PRO A 448 -1.88 26.21 -5.83
C PRO A 448 -2.12 27.60 -6.46
N ASP A 449 -1.19 28.53 -6.22
CA ASP A 449 -1.26 29.87 -6.81
C ASP A 449 -0.92 29.81 -8.30
N MET A 450 -1.92 30.04 -9.16
CA MET A 450 -1.78 29.95 -10.61
C MET A 450 -1.63 31.34 -11.26
N ALA A 451 -0.53 32.05 -10.95
CA ALA A 451 -0.24 33.34 -11.59
C ALA A 451 0.07 33.18 -13.08
N GLN A 452 -0.52 34.02 -13.94
CA GLN A 452 -0.43 33.91 -15.40
C GLN A 452 1.01 33.89 -15.93
N ASP A 453 1.91 34.64 -15.30
CA ASP A 453 3.32 34.81 -15.70
C ASP A 453 4.23 33.63 -15.31
N LYS A 454 3.84 32.86 -14.27
CA LYS A 454 4.65 31.80 -13.68
C LYS A 454 4.14 30.39 -13.95
N THR A 455 2.86 30.25 -14.30
CA THR A 455 2.21 28.94 -14.36
C THR A 455 2.28 28.35 -15.76
N ALA A 456 2.87 27.17 -15.89
CA ALA A 456 2.81 26.41 -17.14
C ALA A 456 1.40 25.86 -17.38
N PHE A 457 0.92 25.88 -18.62
CA PHE A 457 -0.41 25.34 -18.98
C PHE A 457 -0.56 23.85 -18.62
N GLY A 458 0.53 23.09 -18.62
CA GLY A 458 0.54 21.70 -18.16
C GLY A 458 0.17 21.56 -16.68
N THR A 459 0.58 22.51 -15.83
CA THR A 459 0.23 22.55 -14.40
C THR A 459 -1.28 22.76 -14.22
N ILE A 460 -1.86 23.71 -14.95
CA ILE A 460 -3.31 23.97 -14.91
C ILE A 460 -4.08 22.71 -15.33
N SER A 461 -3.67 22.07 -16.44
CA SER A 461 -4.27 20.83 -16.92
C SER A 461 -4.20 19.72 -15.86
N ASN A 462 -3.01 19.49 -15.26
CA ASN A 462 -2.81 18.53 -14.18
C ASN A 462 -3.73 18.80 -12.97
N ILE A 463 -3.93 20.07 -12.59
CA ILE A 463 -4.83 20.45 -11.50
C ILE A 463 -6.28 20.09 -11.85
N VAL A 464 -6.71 20.38 -13.08
CA VAL A 464 -8.07 20.07 -13.55
C VAL A 464 -8.28 18.56 -13.63
N GLU A 465 -7.34 17.79 -14.18
CA GLU A 465 -7.38 16.33 -14.17
C GLU A 465 -7.50 15.79 -12.74
N HIS A 466 -6.74 16.34 -11.81
CA HIS A 466 -6.79 15.96 -10.39
C HIS A 466 -8.17 16.21 -9.78
N LEU A 467 -8.77 17.38 -10.04
CA LEU A 467 -10.12 17.72 -9.56
C LEU A 467 -11.19 16.82 -10.19
N VAL A 468 -11.06 16.52 -11.48
CA VAL A 468 -11.96 15.58 -12.17
C VAL A 468 -11.85 14.17 -11.58
N ARG A 469 -10.63 13.69 -11.30
CA ARG A 469 -10.40 12.41 -10.61
C ARG A 469 -11.01 12.41 -9.21
N TYR A 470 -10.85 13.50 -8.46
CA TYR A 470 -11.42 13.62 -7.12
C TYR A 470 -12.95 13.55 -7.15
N LYS A 471 -13.56 14.31 -8.06
CA LYS A 471 -15.02 14.33 -8.26
C LYS A 471 -15.55 12.97 -8.71
N PHE A 472 -14.85 12.30 -9.63
CA PHE A 472 -15.14 10.92 -10.00
C PHE A 472 -15.20 10.01 -8.78
N THR A 473 -14.13 10.00 -7.97
CA THR A 473 -14.10 9.10 -6.80
C THR A 473 -15.21 9.44 -5.82
N ARG A 474 -15.49 10.72 -5.57
CA ARG A 474 -16.60 11.15 -4.71
C ARG A 474 -17.94 10.61 -5.20
N ASP A 475 -18.21 10.75 -6.49
CA ASP A 475 -19.46 10.37 -7.14
C ASP A 475 -19.53 8.86 -7.46
N LEU A 476 -18.44 8.11 -7.26
CA LEU A 476 -18.39 6.66 -7.45
C LEU A 476 -19.42 5.97 -6.53
N SER A 477 -20.43 5.37 -7.16
CA SER A 477 -21.53 4.64 -6.52
C SER A 477 -22.00 3.47 -7.40
N ASN A 478 -22.45 2.37 -6.79
CA ASN A 478 -23.04 1.24 -7.51
C ASN A 478 -24.57 1.20 -7.29
N ASN A 479 -25.33 1.97 -8.08
CA ASN A 479 -26.78 2.15 -7.83
C ASN A 479 -27.66 1.05 -8.46
N ILE A 480 -27.12 0.18 -9.33
CA ILE A 480 -27.94 -0.72 -10.18
C ILE A 480 -27.92 -2.17 -9.68
N PHE A 481 -26.83 -2.61 -9.03
CA PHE A 481 -26.63 -4.03 -8.65
C PHE A 481 -26.35 -4.25 -7.16
N ALA A 482 -26.44 -3.20 -6.33
CA ALA A 482 -25.99 -3.26 -4.94
C ALA A 482 -27.06 -3.71 -3.93
N GLU A 483 -28.36 -3.70 -4.22
CA GLU A 483 -29.38 -3.95 -3.19
C GLU A 483 -29.26 -5.35 -2.55
N GLN A 484 -29.08 -6.40 -3.36
CA GLN A 484 -28.88 -7.76 -2.83
C GLN A 484 -27.54 -7.91 -2.11
N PHE A 485 -26.48 -7.25 -2.59
CA PHE A 485 -25.16 -7.33 -1.98
C PHE A 485 -25.09 -6.54 -0.67
N GLN A 486 -25.75 -5.38 -0.58
CA GLN A 486 -25.83 -4.53 0.61
C GLN A 486 -26.53 -5.23 1.78
N GLN A 487 -27.47 -6.14 1.50
CA GLN A 487 -28.11 -6.96 2.54
C GLN A 487 -27.13 -7.94 3.22
N LEU A 488 -26.00 -8.26 2.58
CA LEU A 488 -25.00 -9.19 3.11
C LEU A 488 -24.06 -8.54 4.14
N PHE A 489 -24.17 -7.23 4.36
CA PHE A 489 -23.37 -6.55 5.36
C PHE A 489 -24.15 -5.45 6.09
N ASP A 490 -23.47 -4.85 7.05
CA ASP A 490 -23.89 -3.64 7.73
C ASP A 490 -22.66 -2.77 7.92
N ALA A 491 -22.76 -1.47 7.65
CA ALA A 491 -21.62 -0.57 7.69
C ALA A 491 -22.08 0.80 8.20
N HIS A 492 -21.56 1.19 9.36
CA HIS A 492 -21.95 2.41 10.05
C HIS A 492 -20.77 3.00 10.83
N ILE A 493 -20.90 4.26 11.24
CA ILE A 493 -19.92 4.95 12.09
C ILE A 493 -20.54 5.20 13.46
N ILE A 494 -19.80 4.93 14.53
CA ILE A 494 -20.23 5.14 15.91
C ILE A 494 -19.40 6.25 16.55
N SER A 495 -20.06 7.25 17.14
CA SER A 495 -19.41 8.29 17.95
C SER A 495 -18.92 7.75 19.31
N PRO A 496 -18.07 8.51 20.03
CA PRO A 496 -17.75 8.17 21.43
C PRO A 496 -18.99 8.12 22.34
N SER A 497 -20.04 8.88 22.03
CA SER A 497 -21.31 8.88 22.78
C SER A 497 -22.23 7.70 22.45
N GLY A 498 -21.85 6.85 21.49
CA GLY A 498 -22.62 5.67 21.09
C GLY A 498 -23.68 5.94 20.02
N VAL A 499 -23.72 7.13 19.44
CA VAL A 499 -24.62 7.46 18.32
C VAL A 499 -24.14 6.75 17.06
N CYS A 500 -25.05 6.08 16.37
CA CYS A 500 -24.81 5.38 15.11
C CYS A 500 -25.18 6.27 13.92
N TYR A 501 -24.28 6.41 12.96
CA TYR A 501 -24.48 7.17 11.73
C TYR A 501 -24.48 6.21 10.55
N GLU A 502 -25.59 6.25 9.80
CA GLU A 502 -25.76 5.51 8.55
C GLU A 502 -25.13 6.25 7.36
N PRO A 503 -24.82 5.57 6.24
CA PRO A 503 -24.32 6.21 5.03
C PRO A 503 -25.15 7.43 4.61
N GLY A 504 -24.46 8.51 4.22
CA GLY A 504 -25.07 9.77 3.82
C GLY A 504 -25.38 10.76 4.95
N HIS A 505 -25.37 10.34 6.22
CA HIS A 505 -25.60 11.25 7.35
C HIS A 505 -24.36 12.11 7.63
N LEU A 506 -24.56 13.42 7.80
CA LEU A 506 -23.51 14.35 8.20
C LEU A 506 -23.10 14.12 9.66
N ILE A 507 -21.82 13.87 9.89
CA ILE A 507 -21.23 13.72 11.21
C ILE A 507 -20.54 15.03 11.59
N GLU A 508 -21.02 15.71 12.61
CA GLU A 508 -20.38 16.91 13.15
C GLU A 508 -19.52 16.55 14.37
N THR A 509 -18.25 16.96 14.37
CA THR A 509 -17.32 16.55 15.43
C THR A 509 -16.17 17.53 15.67
N ASP A 510 -15.67 17.61 16.90
CA ASP A 510 -14.46 18.38 17.22
C ASP A 510 -13.20 17.63 16.77
N GLU A 511 -12.13 18.38 16.49
CA GLU A 511 -10.82 17.79 16.21
C GLU A 511 -10.38 16.83 17.33
N GLY A 512 -9.84 15.68 16.92
CA GLY A 512 -9.25 14.67 17.82
C GLY A 512 -10.26 13.76 18.50
N VAL A 513 -11.56 13.98 18.30
CA VAL A 513 -12.60 13.05 18.77
C VAL A 513 -12.51 11.73 18.01
N VAL A 514 -12.51 10.62 18.77
CA VAL A 514 -12.29 9.28 18.22
C VAL A 514 -13.61 8.59 17.90
N HIS A 515 -13.90 8.46 16.61
CA HIS A 515 -15.02 7.70 16.06
C HIS A 515 -14.62 6.26 15.77
N ARG A 516 -15.61 5.39 15.53
CA ARG A 516 -15.39 3.98 15.16
C ARG A 516 -16.15 3.63 13.89
N VAL A 517 -15.46 3.20 12.85
CA VAL A 517 -16.10 2.53 11.71
C VAL A 517 -16.34 1.08 12.11
N VAL A 518 -17.57 0.61 11.88
CA VAL A 518 -17.98 -0.77 12.08
C VAL A 518 -18.50 -1.31 10.76
N VAL A 519 -17.94 -2.44 10.32
CA VAL A 519 -18.46 -3.19 9.18
C VAL A 519 -18.69 -4.63 9.62
N LYS A 520 -19.91 -5.13 9.48
CA LYS A 520 -20.32 -6.47 9.91
C LYS A 520 -20.72 -7.31 8.71
N ASN A 521 -20.18 -8.51 8.63
CA ASN A 521 -20.54 -9.48 7.61
C ASN A 521 -21.76 -10.30 8.07
N LYS A 522 -22.86 -10.20 7.32
CA LYS A 522 -24.10 -10.98 7.53
C LYS A 522 -24.19 -12.17 6.55
N GLY A 523 -23.31 -12.21 5.54
CA GLY A 523 -23.28 -13.24 4.51
C GLY A 523 -22.48 -14.48 4.88
N GLN A 524 -22.40 -15.40 3.91
CA GLN A 524 -21.66 -16.67 4.00
C GLN A 524 -20.31 -16.64 3.26
N THR A 525 -19.99 -15.52 2.62
CA THR A 525 -18.72 -15.32 1.89
C THR A 525 -17.87 -14.27 2.58
N VAL A 526 -16.57 -14.30 2.33
CA VAL A 526 -15.64 -13.29 2.80
C VAL A 526 -15.94 -11.94 2.14
N LEU A 527 -15.83 -10.85 2.89
CA LEU A 527 -15.93 -9.48 2.39
C LEU A 527 -14.58 -8.78 2.46
N TYR A 528 -14.33 -7.93 1.49
CA TYR A 528 -13.12 -7.12 1.38
C TYR A 528 -13.51 -5.65 1.50
N VAL A 529 -12.95 -4.94 2.48
CA VAL A 529 -13.33 -3.57 2.84
C VAL A 529 -12.15 -2.63 2.65
N TYR A 530 -12.39 -1.54 1.93
CA TYR A 530 -11.43 -0.47 1.64
C TYR A 530 -11.97 0.84 2.20
N LEU A 531 -11.15 1.57 2.95
CA LEU A 531 -11.53 2.81 3.61
C LEU A 531 -10.70 3.96 3.03
N TYR A 532 -11.37 4.94 2.45
CA TYR A 532 -10.75 6.13 1.86
C TYR A 532 -11.21 7.39 2.58
N SER A 533 -10.29 8.33 2.79
CA SER A 533 -10.59 9.70 3.21
C SER A 533 -10.39 10.62 2.02
N LEU A 534 -11.47 11.27 1.61
CA LEU A 534 -11.47 12.36 0.63
C LEU A 534 -11.41 13.65 1.45
N GLY A 535 -10.25 14.30 1.43
CA GLY A 535 -9.96 15.44 2.30
C GLY A 535 -10.07 16.80 1.62
N PRO A 536 -10.09 17.89 2.41
CA PRO A 536 -10.39 19.25 1.95
C PRO A 536 -9.26 19.91 1.13
N CYS A 537 -8.09 19.27 1.03
CA CYS A 537 -6.98 19.70 0.17
C CYS A 537 -6.89 18.84 -1.12
N TRP A 538 -8.03 18.28 -1.53
CA TRP A 538 -8.24 17.48 -2.74
C TRP A 538 -7.45 16.17 -2.78
N GLN A 539 -7.00 15.67 -1.64
CA GLN A 539 -6.35 14.36 -1.52
C GLN A 539 -7.37 13.23 -1.37
N ILE A 540 -7.00 12.05 -1.83
CA ILE A 540 -7.72 10.79 -1.58
C ILE A 540 -6.72 9.81 -1.03
N ASP A 541 -6.82 9.56 0.28
CA ASP A 541 -5.91 8.72 1.03
C ASP A 541 -6.63 7.43 1.47
N ASN A 542 -6.04 6.26 1.19
CA ASN A 542 -6.50 4.99 1.76
C ASN A 542 -6.16 4.95 3.26
N ILE A 543 -7.13 5.18 4.13
CA ILE A 543 -6.92 5.23 5.59
C ILE A 543 -6.80 3.86 6.23
N SER A 544 -7.34 2.81 5.60
CA SER A 544 -7.04 1.43 5.97
C SER A 544 -5.64 1.00 5.51
N ARG A 545 -4.99 1.83 4.67
CA ARG A 545 -3.66 1.59 4.08
C ARG A 545 -3.58 0.18 3.47
N GLY A 546 -4.73 -0.26 2.91
CA GLY A 546 -4.99 -1.61 2.44
C GLY A 546 -6.43 -2.05 2.46
N CYS A 547 -6.61 -3.37 2.36
CA CYS A 547 -7.88 -4.06 2.46
C CYS A 547 -8.01 -4.74 3.83
N GLU A 548 -9.16 -4.56 4.46
CA GLU A 548 -9.58 -5.34 5.62
C GLU A 548 -10.43 -6.52 5.14
N VAL A 549 -10.18 -7.70 5.68
CA VAL A 549 -10.85 -8.93 5.28
C VAL A 549 -11.80 -9.35 6.40
N ILE A 550 -13.10 -9.45 6.09
CA ILE A 550 -14.13 -9.80 7.07
C ILE A 550 -14.69 -11.19 6.71
N PRO A 551 -14.28 -12.26 7.43
CA PRO A 551 -14.78 -13.60 7.16
C PRO A 551 -16.28 -13.71 7.47
N PRO A 552 -16.97 -14.73 6.93
CA PRO A 552 -18.34 -15.03 7.32
C PRO A 552 -18.40 -15.48 8.79
N ALA A 553 -19.61 -15.45 9.36
CA ALA A 553 -19.83 -15.78 10.76
C ALA A 553 -19.38 -17.21 11.10
N ASN A 554 -18.23 -17.34 11.75
CA ASN A 554 -17.79 -18.60 12.33
C ASN A 554 -18.22 -18.67 13.81
N PRO A 555 -18.98 -19.70 14.24
CA PRO A 555 -19.41 -19.85 15.63
C PRO A 555 -18.25 -19.96 16.64
N ASP A 556 -17.05 -20.38 16.22
CA ASP A 556 -15.92 -20.63 17.12
C ASP A 556 -14.94 -19.44 17.29
N LEU A 557 -15.01 -18.44 16.41
CA LEU A 557 -14.02 -17.33 16.35
C LEU A 557 -14.59 -15.96 16.74
N GLY A 558 -15.92 -15.82 16.87
CA GLY A 558 -16.58 -14.57 17.29
C GLY A 558 -16.40 -13.35 16.35
N LEU A 559 -15.52 -13.43 15.36
CA LEU A 559 -15.17 -12.34 14.43
C LEU A 559 -16.21 -12.25 13.32
N ARG A 560 -17.29 -11.49 13.57
CA ARG A 560 -18.32 -11.15 12.57
C ARG A 560 -18.19 -9.74 12.00
N GLU A 561 -17.28 -8.94 12.56
CA GLU A 561 -17.22 -7.51 12.30
C GLU A 561 -15.82 -6.94 12.44
N MET A 562 -15.52 -5.98 11.58
CA MET A 562 -14.37 -5.09 11.67
C MET A 562 -14.78 -3.88 12.50
N ARG A 563 -13.98 -3.54 13.52
CA ARG A 563 -14.07 -2.27 14.24
C ARG A 563 -12.74 -1.53 14.11
N ARG A 564 -12.77 -0.29 13.64
CA ARG A 564 -11.58 0.55 13.51
C ARG A 564 -11.85 1.93 14.05
N LYS A 565 -10.94 2.40 14.93
CA LYS A 565 -10.99 3.76 15.48
C LYS A 565 -10.34 4.73 14.50
N PHE A 566 -10.89 5.92 14.36
CA PHE A 566 -10.26 7.02 13.63
C PHE A 566 -10.64 8.36 14.27
N SER A 567 -9.92 9.42 13.93
CA SER A 567 -10.20 10.78 14.39
C SER A 567 -9.85 11.77 13.29
N MET A 568 -10.60 12.85 13.20
CA MET A 568 -10.41 13.90 12.19
C MET A 568 -9.67 15.10 12.78
N LYS A 569 -9.03 15.88 11.90
CA LYS A 569 -8.31 17.11 12.24
C LYS A 569 -8.54 18.15 11.14
N VAL A 570 -8.51 19.43 11.51
CA VAL A 570 -8.52 20.49 10.50
C VAL A 570 -7.08 20.71 10.02
N PRO A 571 -6.81 20.66 8.71
CA PRO A 571 -5.47 20.89 8.18
C PRO A 571 -4.87 22.22 8.64
N VAL A 572 -3.59 22.22 9.02
CA VAL A 572 -2.88 23.42 9.48
C VAL A 572 -2.87 24.50 8.41
N GLU A 573 -2.83 24.08 7.14
CA GLU A 573 -2.90 24.97 5.99
C GLU A 573 -4.24 25.73 5.92
N LEU A 574 -5.34 25.10 6.36
CA LEU A 574 -6.66 25.73 6.46
C LEU A 574 -6.77 26.63 7.69
N ILE A 575 -6.22 26.20 8.83
CA ILE A 575 -6.16 27.02 10.06
C ILE A 575 -5.37 28.30 9.78
N GLY A 576 -4.23 28.20 9.08
CA GLY A 576 -3.42 29.35 8.69
C GLY A 576 -4.13 30.34 7.76
N LYS A 577 -5.14 29.87 7.01
CA LYS A 577 -6.03 30.71 6.18
C LYS A 577 -7.25 31.26 6.93
N GLY A 578 -7.36 30.99 8.24
CA GLY A 578 -8.45 31.46 9.09
C GLY A 578 -9.68 30.54 9.15
N SER A 579 -9.66 29.38 8.50
CA SER A 579 -10.77 28.42 8.55
C SER A 579 -10.78 27.67 9.89
N ARG A 580 -11.94 27.66 10.55
CA ARG A 580 -12.17 26.93 11.83
C ARG A 580 -12.90 25.60 11.66
N GLN A 581 -13.22 25.22 10.42
CA GLN A 581 -13.86 23.96 10.11
C GLN A 581 -13.41 23.43 8.76
N CYS A 582 -13.54 22.11 8.55
CA CYS A 582 -13.38 21.47 7.24
C CYS A 582 -14.41 20.36 7.04
N GLU A 583 -14.67 20.02 5.78
CA GLU A 583 -15.50 18.89 5.40
C GLU A 583 -14.65 17.82 4.71
N ASP A 584 -14.87 16.59 5.13
CA ASP A 584 -14.21 15.39 4.65
C ASP A 584 -15.28 14.34 4.30
N ILE A 585 -14.94 13.38 3.45
CA ILE A 585 -15.80 12.22 3.20
C ILE A 585 -15.01 10.97 3.49
N ILE A 586 -15.50 10.15 4.42
CA ILE A 586 -15.04 8.77 4.57
C ILE A 586 -15.83 7.91 3.59
N LYS A 587 -15.14 7.38 2.58
CA LYS A 587 -15.72 6.46 1.59
C LYS A 587 -15.33 5.03 1.93
N ILE A 588 -16.34 4.18 2.11
CA ILE A 588 -16.18 2.75 2.35
C ILE A 588 -16.55 2.01 1.08
N ILE A 589 -15.59 1.30 0.49
CA ILE A 589 -15.83 0.41 -0.66
C ILE A 589 -15.75 -1.02 -0.17
N ILE A 590 -16.77 -1.84 -0.49
CA ILE A 590 -16.86 -3.24 -0.07
C ILE A 590 -16.98 -4.10 -1.32
N THR A 591 -16.20 -5.17 -1.42
CA THR A 591 -16.21 -6.08 -2.59
C THR A 591 -16.32 -7.55 -2.17
N SER A 592 -16.86 -8.40 -3.05
CA SER A 592 -16.93 -9.86 -2.86
C SER A 592 -15.62 -10.57 -3.18
N GLN A 593 -14.77 -9.93 -3.97
CA GLN A 593 -13.45 -10.41 -4.35
C GLN A 593 -12.42 -9.31 -4.09
N PRO A 594 -11.19 -9.67 -3.74
CA PRO A 594 -10.17 -8.68 -3.51
C PRO A 594 -9.69 -8.09 -4.83
N THR A 595 -9.48 -6.78 -4.79
CA THR A 595 -9.07 -5.97 -5.93
C THR A 595 -8.18 -4.80 -5.47
N SER A 596 -7.74 -3.95 -6.41
CA SER A 596 -6.94 -2.76 -6.10
C SER A 596 -7.56 -1.48 -6.63
N PHE A 597 -7.82 -0.54 -5.72
CA PHE A 597 -8.32 0.80 -6.01
C PHE A 597 -7.19 1.84 -6.10
N ASP A 598 -5.96 1.43 -6.44
CA ASP A 598 -4.81 2.35 -6.56
C ASP A 598 -5.04 3.50 -7.57
N LEU A 599 -5.93 3.30 -8.54
CA LEU A 599 -6.30 4.28 -9.58
C LEU A 599 -6.98 5.54 -9.01
N ILE A 600 -7.68 5.41 -7.88
CA ILE A 600 -8.47 6.52 -7.29
C ILE A 600 -7.68 7.32 -6.24
N GLU A 601 -6.51 6.85 -5.82
CA GLU A 601 -5.68 7.59 -4.86
C GLU A 601 -5.09 8.87 -5.49
N LEU A 602 -5.10 9.94 -4.69
CA LEU A 602 -4.69 11.28 -5.12
C LEU A 602 -3.85 11.95 -4.02
N PRO A 603 -2.68 12.52 -4.35
CA PRO A 603 -1.89 13.26 -3.38
C PRO A 603 -2.56 14.59 -3.00
N VAL A 604 -2.02 15.27 -1.98
CA VAL A 604 -2.43 16.66 -1.67
C VAL A 604 -2.03 17.56 -2.84
N LEU A 605 -3.00 18.28 -3.38
CA LEU A 605 -2.84 19.04 -4.62
C LEU A 605 -1.77 20.13 -4.50
N SER A 606 -1.72 20.86 -3.38
CA SER A 606 -0.73 21.94 -3.15
C SER A 606 0.73 21.45 -3.10
N LYS A 607 0.97 20.14 -2.95
CA LYS A 607 2.32 19.56 -2.91
C LYS A 607 2.83 19.10 -4.27
N LEU A 608 2.00 19.18 -5.33
CA LEU A 608 2.40 18.78 -6.69
C LEU A 608 3.50 19.67 -7.28
N GLU A 609 3.64 20.93 -6.84
CA GLU A 609 4.61 21.89 -7.40
C GLU A 609 6.03 21.77 -6.83
N THR A 610 6.21 21.20 -5.63
CA THR A 610 7.51 21.26 -4.93
C THR A 610 8.45 20.10 -5.23
N GLY A 611 8.10 19.19 -6.16
CA GLY A 611 8.85 17.93 -6.38
C GLY A 611 8.91 17.01 -5.16
N ARG A 612 8.36 17.43 -4.02
CA ARG A 612 8.27 16.67 -2.76
C ARG A 612 6.94 15.92 -2.74
N LEU A 613 6.83 14.89 -3.58
CA LEU A 613 5.79 13.86 -3.50
C LEU A 613 5.99 13.01 -2.22
N ASN A 614 5.73 13.60 -1.05
CA ASN A 614 5.78 12.95 0.26
C ASN A 614 4.41 12.49 0.74
N LYS A 615 3.60 11.92 -0.15
CA LYS A 615 2.42 11.13 0.23
C LYS A 615 2.32 9.95 -0.72
N LYS A 616 2.55 8.76 -0.18
CA LYS A 616 2.86 7.57 -0.96
C LYS A 616 1.88 6.47 -0.58
N ALA A 617 1.07 6.15 -1.58
CA ALA A 617 0.01 5.16 -1.59
C ALA A 617 0.41 3.86 -0.88
N THR A 618 -0.50 3.32 -0.08
CA THR A 618 -0.31 2.18 0.82
C THR A 618 -1.51 1.27 0.66
N VAL A 619 -1.35 0.07 0.11
CA VAL A 619 -2.45 -0.90 0.01
C VAL A 619 -1.97 -2.33 0.28
N ARG A 620 -2.75 -3.12 0.99
CA ARG A 620 -2.75 -4.58 0.91
C ARG A 620 -3.47 -4.98 -0.36
N SER A 621 -2.75 -5.39 -1.39
CA SER A 621 -3.38 -6.04 -2.53
C SER A 621 -3.24 -7.54 -2.33
N SER A 622 -4.37 -8.24 -2.28
CA SER A 622 -4.41 -9.68 -2.38
C SER A 622 -5.02 -9.95 -3.76
N GLU A 623 -4.18 -10.29 -4.74
CA GLU A 623 -4.69 -10.61 -6.08
C GLU A 623 -5.36 -11.99 -6.01
N TYR A 624 -6.69 -12.01 -5.89
CA TYR A 624 -7.47 -13.23 -6.07
C TYR A 624 -8.65 -12.96 -6.99
N SER A 625 -8.52 -13.33 -8.27
CA SER A 625 -9.69 -13.63 -9.09
C SER A 625 -9.86 -15.15 -9.11
N ARG A 626 -10.86 -15.66 -8.39
CA ARG A 626 -11.38 -17.01 -8.63
C ARG A 626 -12.32 -16.91 -9.82
N SER A 627 -11.93 -17.45 -10.96
CA SER A 627 -12.82 -17.58 -12.12
C SER A 627 -14.07 -18.36 -11.70
N GLY A 628 -15.24 -17.72 -11.70
CA GLY A 628 -16.54 -18.37 -11.51
C GLY A 628 -17.41 -17.88 -10.36
N THR A 629 -16.94 -17.00 -9.47
CA THR A 629 -17.79 -16.38 -8.44
C THR A 629 -18.32 -15.01 -8.89
N PRO A 630 -19.57 -14.62 -8.55
CA PRO A 630 -20.10 -13.32 -8.91
C PRO A 630 -19.28 -12.18 -8.30
N GLU A 631 -18.86 -11.25 -9.15
CA GLU A 631 -18.18 -10.02 -8.75
C GLU A 631 -19.22 -9.01 -8.28
N ASN A 632 -19.18 -8.64 -6.99
CA ASN A 632 -20.08 -7.66 -6.42
C ASN A 632 -19.28 -6.60 -5.67
N TRP A 633 -19.80 -5.38 -5.67
CA TRP A 633 -19.22 -4.29 -4.91
C TRP A 633 -20.27 -3.25 -4.49
N ALA A 634 -19.97 -2.50 -3.45
CA ALA A 634 -20.76 -1.36 -2.99
C ALA A 634 -19.82 -0.23 -2.55
N ALA A 635 -20.27 1.01 -2.65
CA ALA A 635 -19.56 2.17 -2.13
C ALA A 635 -20.52 3.03 -1.28
N LEU A 636 -20.06 3.42 -0.09
CA LEU A 636 -20.82 4.16 0.91
C LEU A 636 -20.05 5.44 1.26
N ASN A 637 -20.75 6.55 1.39
CA ASN A 637 -20.15 7.85 1.73
C ASN A 637 -20.63 8.29 3.11
N PHE A 638 -19.70 8.73 3.96
CA PHE A 638 -19.98 9.31 5.26
C PHE A 638 -19.37 10.72 5.30
N PRO A 639 -20.17 11.77 5.05
CA PRO A 639 -19.69 13.14 5.17
C PRO A 639 -19.42 13.49 6.63
N ILE A 640 -18.27 14.11 6.90
CA ILE A 640 -17.84 14.52 8.24
C ILE A 640 -17.44 15.98 8.20
N ARG A 641 -17.97 16.78 9.12
CA ARG A 641 -17.56 18.17 9.36
C ARG A 641 -16.79 18.25 10.67
N THR A 642 -15.55 18.70 10.58
CA THR A 642 -14.63 18.79 11.73
C THR A 642 -14.46 20.25 12.15
N PHE A 643 -14.55 20.53 13.45
CA PHE A 643 -14.37 21.87 14.03
C PHE A 643 -13.07 21.99 14.84
N VAL A 644 -12.42 23.14 14.74
CA VAL A 644 -11.31 23.55 15.61
C VAL A 644 -11.89 24.06 16.92
N ARG A 645 -11.38 23.55 18.06
CA ARG A 645 -11.72 24.08 19.39
C ARG A 645 -11.03 25.40 19.70
#